data_AF-A0A8X8CR53-F1
#
_entry.id   AF-A0A8X8CR53-F1
#
_cell.length_a   1.000
_cell.length_b   1.000
_cell.length_c   1.000
_cell.angle_alpha   90.00
_cell.angle_beta   90.00
_cell.angle_gamma   90.00
#
_symmetry.space_group_name_H-M   'P 1'
#
loop_
_entity.id
_entity.type
_entity.pdbx_description
1 polymer ?
#
loop_
_entity_poly.entity_id
_entity_poly.type
_entity_poly.pdbx_seq_one_letter_code
_entity_poly.pdbx_strand_id
1 'polypeptide(L)'
;MAGSFCSRGLPLEGMVILLGIIIFGFGIGECNLMPGKKILEVREKIKHLKSNTVSRLQRGDGDIIDCIDIYKQPAFDHPALRNHTIQMAPSYDPNIEETATKANRLQNQDSSMSLASRLWQKSGSCPKGTIPVRRLPQEVPLKTNSLEDYGRKKPSSSPPLTRINKDIRSNLQQSNRSVAILLTEGYSYSGVKGDIKVWNPHVESDDEYSTSQVSLKSGPYYDFESVEAGWAVNPSVYGDRKTRLFVYWTADASKKTGCFDLTCPGFVQTSSEIALGAAIYPLSVPSGLPYQITLFIFKDPNTGNWWAQYGEKINLGYWPPDLFAWLRGNAEAAEWGGEVYSSKLGHPPHTKTAMGNGQFPDYVSGNSGCIKRMRIRENSLVLKFPEWVSTFLDEYRCYDAEYIADYIEDPEFYYGGPAGEFGLKNVFCFQISTSFLGSSYASIYVSGDVFPPALTKESLFVNGVNGKTKARKHRSEISRRLKLLNKPAVKTIKSEDGDIIACVDIYKQPAFDHPALKNHTIQMQPSFIPSTETPNGERENSRPVVSQLWKKRGSCPKGTIPIRRIRRRELLRTNGRKSPEHLKGTNKTATQDRFMHLNNTKGPMLYPTPENRSTAILLTYGYNYVGASGEINVWNPRVERLPEFTTAQIWLKSGAVNNFESVEAGWTVHPAEYSDARTRFFVYWTVDGYKKTGCFDLTCYGFVQTSTEIALGGAVEPGSSSFQQQYVLPINIFMDPTTTNWWLVFHDIAVGYWPGSLFSLLKHSATSVEWGGQVYSVNVRKTPHTKTAMGSGNDAEELYGFACFIGQPRILDYSKSYKYPTFVAVWKDEYNCYSAVNYKAGNANDEATFFFGGPVSFKVRKCKSWLLQLLEIASDAKSCYKSWFLKQDRTSTALDN
;
A
#
# COMPACT_ATOMS: atom_id res chain seq x y z
N MET A 1 -22.05 43.22 48.72
CA MET A 1 -22.02 42.86 50.16
C MET A 1 -21.75 41.36 50.23
N ALA A 2 -20.89 40.78 51.06
CA ALA A 2 -19.72 41.18 51.88
C ALA A 2 -19.43 39.95 52.78
N GLY A 3 -18.17 39.69 53.16
CA GLY A 3 -17.78 38.54 54.00
C GLY A 3 -17.27 37.33 53.18
N SER A 4 -15.99 37.14 52.84
CA SER A 4 -14.67 37.37 53.47
C SER A 4 -14.20 36.25 54.43
N PHE A 5 -13.06 35.62 54.10
CA PHE A 5 -11.92 35.17 54.93
C PHE A 5 -12.20 34.49 56.33
N CYS A 6 -11.40 33.54 56.85
CA CYS A 6 -9.98 33.29 56.64
C CYS A 6 -9.51 31.89 57.13
N SER A 7 -8.39 31.42 56.54
CA SER A 7 -7.18 30.82 57.16
C SER A 7 -7.17 29.50 57.97
N ARG A 8 -6.40 28.54 57.41
CA ARG A 8 -5.27 27.76 57.98
C ARG A 8 -5.40 27.12 59.39
N GLY A 9 -5.21 25.79 59.44
CA GLY A 9 -4.87 25.05 60.66
C GLY A 9 -4.58 23.56 60.44
N LEU A 10 -3.33 23.20 60.16
CA LEU A 10 -2.74 21.87 60.43
C LEU A 10 -1.70 22.11 61.55
N PRO A 11 -1.57 21.22 62.55
CA PRO A 11 -0.90 19.93 62.31
C PRO A 11 -1.40 18.73 63.16
N LEU A 12 -0.66 17.62 62.97
CA LEU A 12 -0.44 16.41 63.80
C LEU A 12 -0.81 16.57 65.30
N GLU A 13 -1.29 15.56 66.03
CA GLU A 13 -1.25 14.10 65.83
C GLU A 13 -2.38 13.47 66.69
N GLY A 14 -3.08 12.40 66.24
CA GLY A 14 -4.10 11.77 67.11
C GLY A 14 -5.36 11.15 66.47
N MET A 15 -5.38 10.88 65.16
CA MET A 15 -6.47 10.10 64.52
C MET A 15 -6.00 8.84 63.79
N VAL A 16 -4.99 8.18 64.37
CA VAL A 16 -4.80 6.74 64.16
C VAL A 16 -5.86 6.01 64.99
N ILE A 17 -6.47 4.94 64.45
CA ILE A 17 -7.42 3.97 65.07
C ILE A 17 -8.92 4.10 64.69
N LEU A 18 -9.50 5.27 64.36
CA LEU A 18 -10.97 5.40 64.20
C LEU A 18 -11.51 5.83 62.82
N LEU A 19 -10.75 5.56 61.75
CA LEU A 19 -11.24 5.57 60.35
C LEU A 19 -11.01 4.23 59.63
N GLY A 20 -10.91 3.12 60.38
CA GLY A 20 -10.52 1.81 59.87
C GLY A 20 -11.65 0.85 59.43
N ILE A 21 -12.94 1.23 59.49
CA ILE A 21 -14.05 0.26 59.43
C ILE A 21 -15.14 0.56 58.37
N ILE A 22 -15.13 1.71 57.65
CA ILE A 22 -16.20 2.05 56.67
C ILE A 22 -15.65 2.27 55.23
N ILE A 23 -14.51 1.67 54.88
CA ILE A 23 -14.08 1.49 53.47
C ILE A 23 -13.59 0.05 53.25
N PHE A 24 -14.46 -0.92 53.58
CA PHE A 24 -14.24 -2.35 53.34
C PHE A 24 -15.46 -3.03 52.70
N GLY A 25 -16.08 -2.34 51.73
CA GLY A 25 -17.11 -2.88 50.84
C GLY A 25 -16.81 -2.47 49.41
N PHE A 26 -16.84 -3.43 48.48
CA PHE A 26 -16.47 -3.29 47.06
C PHE A 26 -14.98 -3.01 46.78
N GLY A 27 -14.16 -4.05 46.96
CA GLY A 27 -12.73 -4.03 46.60
C GLY A 27 -12.06 -5.41 46.45
N ILE A 28 -12.81 -6.51 46.44
CA ILE A 28 -12.26 -7.83 46.12
C ILE A 28 -12.24 -7.97 44.60
N GLY A 29 -11.23 -7.40 43.97
CA GLY A 29 -10.76 -7.91 42.67
C GLY A 29 -10.27 -9.34 42.88
N GLU A 30 -10.55 -10.23 41.93
CA GLU A 30 -10.11 -11.63 41.99
C GLU A 30 -8.57 -11.71 41.97
N CYS A 31 -7.98 -11.78 43.16
CA CYS A 31 -6.67 -12.38 43.34
C CYS A 31 -6.78 -13.85 42.94
N ASN A 32 -6.54 -14.13 41.66
CA ASN A 32 -6.45 -15.48 41.10
C ASN A 32 -5.34 -16.27 41.81
N LEU A 33 -5.71 -16.98 42.88
CA LEU A 33 -4.83 -17.92 43.57
C LEU A 33 -4.48 -19.03 42.58
N MET A 34 -3.19 -19.12 42.23
CA MET A 34 -2.67 -20.21 41.39
C MET A 34 -3.06 -21.57 41.96
N PRO A 35 -3.65 -22.49 41.16
CA PRO A 35 -3.87 -23.86 41.61
C PRO A 35 -2.52 -24.52 41.92
N GLY A 36 -2.28 -24.88 43.18
CA GLY A 36 -0.97 -25.38 43.66
C GLY A 36 -0.41 -26.58 42.88
N LYS A 37 -1.27 -27.31 42.16
CA LYS A 37 -0.90 -28.40 41.25
C LYS A 37 0.01 -27.94 40.09
N LYS A 38 -0.25 -26.77 39.49
CA LYS A 38 0.54 -26.22 38.36
C LYS A 38 1.95 -25.78 38.79
N ILE A 39 2.07 -25.23 40.01
CA ILE A 39 3.38 -24.85 40.57
C ILE A 39 4.25 -26.09 40.81
N LEU A 40 3.63 -27.23 41.13
CA LEU A 40 4.33 -28.50 41.28
C LEU A 40 4.91 -28.99 39.94
N GLU A 41 4.11 -28.99 38.88
CA GLU A 41 4.54 -29.38 37.52
C GLU A 41 5.70 -28.51 36.99
N VAL A 42 5.64 -27.19 37.20
CA VAL A 42 6.75 -26.27 36.88
C VAL A 42 8.02 -26.64 37.65
N ARG A 43 7.90 -26.90 38.96
CA ARG A 43 9.03 -27.32 39.81
C ARG A 43 9.58 -28.67 39.38
N GLU A 44 8.75 -29.61 38.94
CA GLU A 44 9.18 -30.91 38.42
C GLU A 44 9.88 -30.79 37.06
N LYS A 45 9.38 -30.00 36.11
CA LYS A 45 10.05 -29.76 34.82
C LYS A 45 11.40 -29.05 35.01
N ILE A 46 11.47 -28.06 35.90
CA ILE A 46 12.73 -27.39 36.30
C ILE A 46 13.67 -28.38 37.01
N LYS A 47 13.16 -29.25 37.88
CA LYS A 47 13.95 -30.29 38.57
C LYS A 47 14.48 -31.33 37.56
N HIS A 48 13.70 -31.68 36.53
CA HIS A 48 14.11 -32.61 35.49
C HIS A 48 15.24 -32.03 34.62
N LEU A 49 15.10 -30.79 34.15
CA LEU A 49 16.18 -30.07 33.43
C LEU A 49 17.45 -29.95 34.29
N LYS A 50 17.30 -29.58 35.57
CA LYS A 50 18.42 -29.55 36.53
C LYS A 50 19.06 -30.94 36.74
N SER A 51 18.28 -32.03 36.71
CA SER A 51 18.80 -33.41 36.87
C SER A 51 19.55 -33.94 35.64
N ASN A 52 19.29 -33.37 34.45
CA ASN A 52 19.94 -33.73 33.19
C ASN A 52 21.12 -32.82 32.82
N THR A 53 21.49 -31.88 33.70
CA THR A 53 22.61 -30.96 33.48
C THR A 53 23.94 -31.68 33.66
N VAL A 54 24.74 -31.79 32.59
CA VAL A 54 26.07 -32.41 32.58
C VAL A 54 27.14 -31.44 33.10
N SER A 55 27.05 -30.17 32.69
CA SER A 55 27.92 -29.09 33.16
C SER A 55 27.19 -27.74 33.10
N ARG A 56 27.73 -26.73 33.79
CA ARG A 56 27.15 -25.38 33.82
C ARG A 56 28.19 -24.36 33.38
N LEU A 57 27.76 -23.43 32.54
CA LEU A 57 28.52 -22.22 32.19
C LEU A 57 27.79 -21.02 32.79
N GLN A 58 28.54 -20.11 33.41
CA GLN A 58 28.03 -18.82 33.85
C GLN A 58 28.66 -17.73 33.00
N ARG A 59 27.84 -16.93 32.33
CA ARG A 59 28.30 -15.87 31.43
C ARG A 59 28.47 -14.56 32.17
N GLY A 60 29.35 -13.70 31.66
CA GLY A 60 29.60 -12.36 32.21
C GLY A 60 28.41 -11.39 32.09
N ASP A 61 27.37 -11.75 31.34
CA ASP A 61 26.10 -11.02 31.23
C ASP A 61 25.06 -11.42 32.29
N GLY A 62 25.39 -12.40 33.16
CA GLY A 62 24.54 -12.94 34.21
C GLY A 62 23.73 -14.19 33.82
N ASP A 63 23.73 -14.61 32.55
CA ASP A 63 23.01 -15.82 32.14
C ASP A 63 23.70 -17.09 32.68
N ILE A 64 22.88 -18.03 33.17
CA ILE A 64 23.30 -19.40 33.50
C ILE A 64 22.88 -20.31 32.36
N ILE A 65 23.85 -20.99 31.75
CA ILE A 65 23.65 -21.99 30.71
C ILE A 65 23.90 -23.37 31.30
N ASP A 66 22.92 -24.25 31.18
CA ASP A 66 23.06 -25.67 31.53
C ASP A 66 23.34 -26.45 30.24
N CYS A 67 24.45 -27.19 30.21
CA CYS A 67 24.77 -28.12 29.14
C CYS A 67 24.02 -29.43 29.41
N ILE A 68 23.05 -29.78 28.56
CA ILE A 68 22.27 -31.03 28.67
C ILE A 68 22.66 -31.99 27.56
N ASP A 69 22.55 -33.29 27.82
CA ASP A 69 22.73 -34.33 26.80
C ASP A 69 21.82 -34.07 25.58
N ILE A 70 22.38 -34.17 24.37
CA ILE A 70 21.69 -33.84 23.11
C ILE A 70 20.44 -34.70 22.89
N TYR A 71 20.39 -35.94 23.41
CA TYR A 71 19.24 -36.84 23.32
C TYR A 71 18.17 -36.56 24.39
N LYS A 72 18.45 -35.66 25.34
CA LYS A 72 17.54 -35.26 26.43
C LYS A 72 16.99 -33.84 26.27
N GLN A 73 17.10 -33.26 25.09
CA GLN A 73 16.63 -31.92 24.80
C GLN A 73 15.08 -31.85 24.72
N PRO A 74 14.46 -30.69 25.01
CA PRO A 74 13.00 -30.54 25.02
C PRO A 74 12.31 -30.89 23.69
N ALA A 75 13.04 -30.95 22.57
CA ALA A 75 12.49 -31.31 21.26
C ALA A 75 11.73 -32.65 21.27
N PHE A 76 12.25 -33.66 21.96
CA PHE A 76 11.75 -35.04 21.91
C PHE A 76 10.53 -35.30 22.81
N ASP A 77 10.13 -34.33 23.63
CA ASP A 77 8.82 -34.32 24.28
C ASP A 77 7.68 -34.23 23.24
N HIS A 78 7.96 -33.74 22.02
CA HIS A 78 6.99 -33.65 20.93
C HIS A 78 6.57 -35.06 20.47
N PRO A 79 5.26 -35.39 20.36
CA PRO A 79 4.81 -36.73 19.98
C PRO A 79 5.41 -37.26 18.67
N ALA A 80 5.58 -36.41 17.66
CA ALA A 80 6.18 -36.78 16.37
C ALA A 80 7.70 -37.06 16.45
N LEU A 81 8.40 -36.60 17.50
CA LEU A 81 9.86 -36.63 17.57
C LEU A 81 10.44 -37.64 18.57
N ARG A 82 9.61 -38.42 19.27
CA ARG A 82 10.04 -39.35 20.33
C ARG A 82 11.12 -40.36 19.94
N ASN A 83 11.16 -40.75 18.66
CA ASN A 83 12.16 -41.67 18.09
C ASN A 83 12.97 -40.99 16.95
N HIS A 84 13.06 -39.66 16.95
CA HIS A 84 13.71 -38.92 15.86
C HIS A 84 15.23 -39.16 15.83
N THR A 85 15.77 -39.53 14.67
CA THR A 85 17.21 -39.69 14.48
C THR A 85 17.86 -38.33 14.24
N ILE A 86 18.75 -37.91 15.14
CA ILE A 86 19.34 -36.57 15.10
C ILE A 86 20.27 -36.42 13.89
N GLN A 87 19.91 -35.52 12.97
CA GLN A 87 20.82 -35.07 11.93
C GLN A 87 21.85 -34.09 12.53
N MET A 88 23.10 -34.51 12.70
CA MET A 88 24.13 -33.66 13.35
C MET A 88 24.60 -32.47 12.51
N ALA A 89 24.54 -32.57 11.18
CA ALA A 89 24.90 -31.51 10.24
C ALA A 89 24.07 -31.61 8.94
N PRO A 90 23.83 -30.50 8.23
CA PRO A 90 23.24 -30.49 6.89
C PRO A 90 23.97 -31.43 5.91
N SER A 91 23.23 -31.99 4.96
CA SER A 91 23.77 -32.97 3.98
C SER A 91 24.71 -32.36 2.93
N TYR A 92 24.83 -31.03 2.88
CA TYR A 92 25.67 -30.26 1.96
C TYR A 92 26.03 -28.93 2.64
N ASP A 93 27.11 -28.25 2.21
CA ASP A 93 27.43 -26.92 2.71
C ASP A 93 26.47 -25.87 2.09
N PRO A 94 25.66 -25.15 2.89
CA PRO A 94 24.69 -24.19 2.40
C PRO A 94 25.29 -22.92 1.78
N ASN A 95 26.60 -22.69 1.90
CA ASN A 95 27.27 -21.46 1.47
C ASN A 95 28.22 -21.64 0.25
N ILE A 96 28.07 -22.72 -0.54
CA ILE A 96 28.84 -22.92 -1.78
C ILE A 96 28.33 -21.99 -2.90
N GLU A 97 29.19 -21.09 -3.38
CA GLU A 97 29.01 -20.36 -4.64
C GLU A 97 29.67 -21.11 -5.81
N GLU A 98 28.91 -21.45 -6.85
CA GLU A 98 29.46 -22.04 -8.09
C GLU A 98 30.15 -20.99 -8.97
N THR A 99 31.46 -20.86 -8.74
CA THR A 99 32.53 -20.52 -9.70
C THR A 99 32.24 -19.53 -10.85
N ALA A 100 32.77 -18.31 -10.66
CA ALA A 100 33.62 -17.61 -11.62
C ALA A 100 33.08 -17.27 -13.03
N THR A 101 32.52 -16.06 -13.15
CA THR A 101 32.94 -15.14 -14.22
C THR A 101 32.76 -13.68 -13.78
N LYS A 102 33.80 -12.85 -13.94
CA LYS A 102 33.90 -11.42 -13.49
C LYS A 102 34.19 -11.14 -12.01
N ALA A 103 34.86 -12.04 -11.30
CA ALA A 103 35.58 -11.65 -10.08
C ALA A 103 36.87 -10.88 -10.43
N ASN A 104 36.79 -9.55 -10.62
CA ASN A 104 37.95 -8.64 -10.52
C ASN A 104 37.55 -7.14 -10.49
N ARG A 105 36.99 -6.69 -9.34
CA ARG A 105 37.14 -5.36 -8.72
C ARG A 105 36.10 -5.19 -7.60
N LEU A 106 36.48 -5.58 -6.37
CA LEU A 106 36.00 -5.10 -5.06
C LEU A 106 36.30 -6.07 -3.89
N GLN A 107 37.30 -6.96 -4.04
CA GLN A 107 37.98 -7.53 -2.87
C GLN A 107 38.79 -6.44 -2.17
N ASN A 108 38.15 -5.69 -1.28
CA ASN A 108 38.75 -4.99 -0.12
C ASN A 108 37.68 -4.28 0.74
N GLN A 109 36.69 -5.02 1.26
CA GLN A 109 35.95 -4.57 2.47
C GLN A 109 35.28 -5.67 3.33
N ASP A 110 35.44 -6.96 3.01
CA ASP A 110 34.94 -8.08 3.84
C ASP A 110 35.79 -8.30 5.12
N SER A 111 35.65 -7.39 6.09
CA SER A 111 36.28 -7.53 7.41
C SER A 111 35.35 -7.25 8.60
N SER A 112 34.04 -7.15 8.38
CA SER A 112 33.04 -7.20 9.46
C SER A 112 32.70 -8.64 9.84
N MET A 113 33.67 -9.35 10.41
CA MET A 113 33.40 -10.59 11.14
C MET A 113 32.32 -10.32 12.20
N SER A 114 31.31 -11.18 12.30
CA SER A 114 30.29 -11.07 13.35
C SER A 114 30.95 -11.16 14.74
N LEU A 115 31.23 -10.02 15.37
CA LEU A 115 32.04 -9.96 16.60
C LEU A 115 31.43 -10.82 17.73
N ALA A 116 30.11 -10.99 17.70
CA ALA A 116 29.34 -11.85 18.58
C ALA A 116 29.83 -13.31 18.60
N SER A 117 30.10 -13.96 17.45
CA SER A 117 30.56 -15.37 17.45
C SER A 117 31.94 -15.53 18.10
N ARG A 118 32.85 -14.58 17.86
CA ARG A 118 34.16 -14.51 18.56
C ARG A 118 34.05 -14.23 20.05
N LEU A 119 32.98 -13.58 20.51
CA LEU A 119 32.71 -13.32 21.93
C LEU A 119 32.03 -14.51 22.62
N TRP A 120 31.17 -15.24 21.91
CA TRP A 120 30.64 -16.53 22.35
C TRP A 120 31.78 -17.54 22.61
N GLN A 121 32.74 -17.65 21.68
CA GLN A 121 33.92 -18.50 21.85
C GLN A 121 34.77 -18.17 23.09
N LYS A 122 34.73 -16.93 23.60
CA LYS A 122 35.42 -16.55 24.86
C LYS A 122 34.72 -17.00 26.14
N SER A 123 33.45 -17.40 26.06
CA SER A 123 32.66 -17.85 27.22
C SER A 123 32.66 -19.37 27.41
N GLY A 124 33.33 -20.10 26.52
CA GLY A 124 33.35 -21.56 26.46
C GLY A 124 32.13 -22.15 25.75
N SER A 125 32.32 -23.33 25.15
CA SER A 125 31.26 -24.15 24.54
C SER A 125 30.85 -25.29 25.48
N CYS A 126 29.65 -25.83 25.29
CA CYS A 126 29.27 -27.07 25.97
C CYS A 126 30.12 -28.27 25.49
N PRO A 127 30.34 -29.29 26.34
CA PRO A 127 31.02 -30.53 25.96
C PRO A 127 30.41 -31.22 24.74
N LYS A 128 31.22 -31.98 23.98
CA LYS A 128 30.72 -32.81 22.87
C LYS A 128 29.61 -33.75 23.36
N GLY A 129 28.55 -33.88 22.56
CA GLY A 129 27.34 -34.64 22.92
C GLY A 129 26.34 -33.90 23.81
N THR A 130 26.60 -32.62 24.14
CA THR A 130 25.68 -31.78 24.93
C THR A 130 25.36 -30.47 24.21
N ILE A 131 24.18 -29.92 24.46
CA ILE A 131 23.73 -28.63 23.96
C ILE A 131 23.56 -27.59 25.08
N PRO A 132 23.88 -26.30 24.84
CA PRO A 132 23.63 -25.23 25.79
C PRO A 132 22.16 -24.83 25.81
N VAL A 133 21.54 -24.92 26.99
CA VAL A 133 20.16 -24.45 27.24
C VAL A 133 20.19 -23.38 28.34
N ARG A 134 19.60 -22.22 28.07
CA ARG A 134 19.52 -21.15 29.08
C ARG A 134 18.58 -21.56 30.22
N ARG A 135 19.07 -21.46 31.45
CA ARG A 135 18.26 -21.72 32.64
C ARG A 135 17.22 -20.62 32.82
N LEU A 136 15.96 -21.01 33.02
CA LEU A 136 14.88 -20.09 33.41
C LEU A 136 15.13 -19.55 34.84
N PRO A 137 14.90 -18.25 35.11
CA PRO A 137 14.96 -17.69 36.45
C PRO A 137 14.07 -18.46 37.43
N GLN A 138 14.50 -18.59 38.69
CA GLN A 138 13.74 -19.35 39.68
C GLN A 138 12.46 -18.62 40.15
N GLU A 139 12.34 -17.34 39.82
CA GLU A 139 11.23 -16.43 40.08
C GLU A 139 10.53 -16.03 38.78
N VAL A 140 10.13 -17.00 37.93
CA VAL A 140 9.24 -16.68 36.79
C VAL A 140 7.94 -16.10 37.36
N PRO A 141 7.57 -14.84 37.04
CA PRO A 141 6.25 -14.33 37.38
C PRO A 141 5.28 -15.04 36.44
N LEU A 142 4.62 -16.09 36.92
CA LEU A 142 3.54 -16.78 36.21
C LEU A 142 2.34 -15.82 36.15
N LYS A 143 2.41 -14.80 35.28
CA LYS A 143 1.28 -13.97 34.85
C LYS A 143 0.42 -14.71 33.80
N THR A 144 0.82 -15.92 33.37
CA THR A 144 0.08 -16.78 32.44
C THR A 144 -0.77 -17.80 33.18
N ASN A 145 -2.00 -18.02 32.71
CA ASN A 145 -2.96 -18.94 33.34
C ASN A 145 -2.61 -20.43 33.16
N SER A 146 -1.64 -20.76 32.31
CA SER A 146 -1.06 -22.09 32.18
C SER A 146 0.46 -22.06 31.96
N LEU A 147 1.11 -23.20 32.19
CA LEU A 147 2.49 -23.46 31.78
C LEU A 147 2.61 -23.72 30.27
N GLU A 148 1.54 -24.20 29.65
CA GLU A 148 1.50 -24.53 28.22
C GLU A 148 1.60 -23.26 27.36
N ASP A 149 1.05 -22.13 27.84
CA ASP A 149 1.10 -20.81 27.19
C ASP A 149 2.46 -20.09 27.34
N TYR A 150 3.32 -20.53 28.26
CA TYR A 150 4.62 -19.89 28.48
C TYR A 150 5.52 -20.05 27.25
N GLY A 151 6.17 -18.96 26.83
CA GLY A 151 6.99 -18.95 25.63
C GLY A 151 6.22 -18.82 24.31
N ARG A 152 4.88 -18.78 24.32
CA ARG A 152 4.08 -18.63 23.08
C ARG A 152 3.88 -17.17 22.70
N LYS A 153 3.80 -16.88 21.39
CA LYS A 153 3.13 -15.65 20.90
C LYS A 153 1.64 -15.79 21.25
N LYS A 154 1.03 -14.77 21.84
CA LYS A 154 -0.40 -14.78 22.20
C LYS A 154 -1.23 -14.80 20.90
N PRO A 155 -2.26 -15.67 20.77
CA PRO A 155 -3.14 -15.64 19.60
C PRO A 155 -3.87 -14.30 19.51
N SER A 156 -3.95 -13.71 18.32
CA SER A 156 -4.83 -12.57 18.07
C SER A 156 -6.29 -12.99 18.28
N SER A 157 -6.91 -12.47 19.33
CA SER A 157 -8.31 -12.74 19.64
C SER A 157 -9.22 -12.12 18.59
N SER A 158 -10.00 -12.97 17.93
CA SER A 158 -11.24 -12.60 17.26
C SER A 158 -12.43 -13.17 18.05
N PRO A 159 -13.59 -12.50 18.08
CA PRO A 159 -14.78 -13.05 18.72
C PRO A 159 -15.25 -14.35 18.03
N PRO A 160 -15.91 -15.27 18.75
CA PRO A 160 -16.23 -16.61 18.25
C PRO A 160 -17.22 -16.57 17.07
N LEU A 161 -16.77 -17.12 15.93
CA LEU A 161 -17.53 -17.15 14.68
C LEU A 161 -18.53 -18.32 14.65
N THR A 162 -19.80 -18.03 14.38
CA THR A 162 -20.77 -19.04 13.94
C THR A 162 -20.91 -19.03 12.41
N ARG A 163 -20.56 -20.16 11.79
CA ARG A 163 -20.73 -20.50 10.36
C ARG A 163 -20.07 -19.56 9.33
N ILE A 164 -18.78 -19.85 9.07
CA ILE A 164 -18.01 -19.30 7.95
C ILE A 164 -18.27 -20.14 6.68
N ASN A 165 -18.52 -19.46 5.55
CA ASN A 165 -18.32 -20.05 4.21
C ASN A 165 -16.93 -19.65 3.68
N LYS A 166 -16.28 -20.53 2.90
CA LYS A 166 -14.81 -20.66 2.92
C LYS A 166 -13.95 -19.65 2.13
N ASP A 167 -14.54 -18.64 1.48
CA ASP A 167 -13.82 -17.74 0.56
C ASP A 167 -13.64 -16.32 1.11
N ILE A 168 -12.74 -16.15 2.09
CA ILE A 168 -12.28 -14.84 2.56
C ILE A 168 -10.77 -14.86 2.86
N ARG A 169 -9.96 -14.23 2.01
CA ARG A 169 -8.62 -13.70 2.36
C ARG A 169 -8.68 -12.17 2.32
N SER A 170 -9.23 -11.56 3.37
CA SER A 170 -9.24 -10.11 3.57
C SER A 170 -8.30 -9.73 4.71
N ASN A 171 -7.62 -8.60 4.57
CA ASN A 171 -6.74 -8.03 5.58
C ASN A 171 -7.50 -7.71 6.88
N LEU A 172 -7.57 -8.66 7.82
CA LEU A 172 -7.75 -8.32 9.22
C LEU A 172 -6.37 -8.07 9.81
N GLN A 173 -6.15 -6.83 10.25
CA GLN A 173 -5.08 -6.47 11.17
C GLN A 173 -5.12 -7.45 12.36
N GLN A 174 -4.02 -8.14 12.64
CA GLN A 174 -3.97 -9.10 13.75
C GLN A 174 -4.11 -8.34 15.07
N SER A 175 -5.18 -8.59 15.81
CA SER A 175 -5.41 -7.90 17.09
C SER A 175 -4.19 -8.09 18.01
N ASN A 176 -3.72 -6.97 18.55
CA ASN A 176 -2.53 -6.89 19.41
C ASN A 176 -1.18 -7.19 18.73
N ARG A 177 -1.07 -7.22 17.40
CA ARG A 177 0.20 -7.37 16.67
C ARG A 177 0.33 -6.33 15.53
N SER A 178 1.55 -5.84 15.31
CA SER A 178 1.87 -4.89 14.24
C SER A 178 3.21 -5.28 13.62
N VAL A 179 3.29 -5.34 12.29
CA VAL A 179 4.52 -5.70 11.56
C VAL A 179 4.97 -4.59 10.61
N ALA A 180 6.28 -4.53 10.37
CA ALA A 180 6.88 -3.77 9.29
C ALA A 180 7.93 -4.62 8.58
N ILE A 181 7.57 -5.16 7.42
CA ILE A 181 8.31 -6.21 6.72
C ILE A 181 8.49 -5.93 5.23
N LEU A 182 9.55 -6.51 4.67
CA LEU A 182 9.72 -6.78 3.25
C LEU A 182 9.28 -8.23 3.00
N LEU A 183 8.43 -8.44 2.00
CA LEU A 183 7.80 -9.71 1.65
C LEU A 183 8.15 -10.07 0.20
N THR A 184 8.35 -11.35 -0.08
CA THR A 184 8.30 -11.95 -1.42
C THR A 184 7.43 -13.21 -1.36
N GLU A 185 6.53 -13.40 -2.31
CA GLU A 185 5.61 -14.55 -2.37
C GLU A 185 5.45 -15.09 -3.81
N GLY A 186 4.70 -16.18 -3.96
CA GLY A 186 4.32 -16.73 -5.27
C GLY A 186 5.34 -17.68 -5.91
N TYR A 187 6.38 -18.06 -5.16
CA TYR A 187 7.38 -19.05 -5.58
C TYR A 187 7.58 -20.14 -4.51
N SER A 188 8.36 -21.16 -4.85
CA SER A 188 8.69 -22.30 -3.98
C SER A 188 10.05 -22.06 -3.32
N TYR A 189 10.05 -21.35 -2.19
CA TYR A 189 11.27 -20.99 -1.46
C TYR A 189 11.77 -22.14 -0.58
N SER A 190 13.03 -22.54 -0.76
CA SER A 190 13.74 -23.51 0.08
C SER A 190 14.72 -22.84 1.05
N GLY A 191 14.67 -21.52 1.22
CA GLY A 191 15.51 -20.80 2.18
C GLY A 191 15.42 -19.28 2.11
N VAL A 192 15.73 -18.61 3.23
CA VAL A 192 15.80 -17.15 3.42
C VAL A 192 17.02 -16.77 4.26
N LYS A 193 17.82 -15.82 3.79
CA LYS A 193 19.02 -15.29 4.46
C LYS A 193 18.94 -13.77 4.58
N GLY A 194 19.51 -13.21 5.64
CA GLY A 194 19.66 -11.77 5.81
C GLY A 194 20.61 -11.40 6.95
N ASP A 195 21.24 -10.23 6.82
CA ASP A 195 22.01 -9.58 7.88
C ASP A 195 21.10 -8.63 8.65
N ILE A 196 20.77 -8.97 9.89
CA ILE A 196 19.92 -8.16 10.77
C ILE A 196 20.79 -7.27 11.65
N LYS A 197 20.59 -5.95 11.58
CA LYS A 197 21.20 -4.99 12.52
C LYS A 197 20.62 -5.17 13.93
N VAL A 198 21.49 -5.31 14.93
CA VAL A 198 21.10 -5.62 16.31
C VAL A 198 20.94 -4.35 17.13
N TRP A 199 19.78 -4.19 17.74
CA TRP A 199 19.40 -3.06 18.62
C TRP A 199 18.75 -3.58 19.90
N ASN A 200 18.65 -2.73 20.93
CA ASN A 200 17.82 -3.00 22.13
C ASN A 200 16.68 -1.97 22.19
N PRO A 201 15.58 -2.17 21.44
CA PRO A 201 14.43 -1.28 21.48
C PRO A 201 13.83 -1.21 22.88
N HIS A 202 13.27 -0.04 23.23
CA HIS A 202 12.44 0.08 24.43
C HIS A 202 11.15 -0.74 24.24
N VAL A 203 10.84 -1.60 25.20
CA VAL A 203 9.54 -2.26 25.34
C VAL A 203 8.86 -1.62 26.56
N GLU A 204 7.59 -1.25 26.47
CA GLU A 204 6.87 -0.50 27.51
C GLU A 204 6.40 -1.40 28.67
N SER A 205 5.66 -2.47 28.37
CA SER A 205 5.13 -3.42 29.38
C SER A 205 5.95 -4.71 29.46
N ASP A 206 5.69 -5.57 30.46
CA ASP A 206 6.30 -6.90 30.56
C ASP A 206 5.69 -7.92 29.58
N ASP A 207 4.42 -7.72 29.22
CA ASP A 207 3.65 -8.63 28.36
C ASP A 207 3.67 -8.25 26.88
N GLU A 208 4.52 -7.28 26.54
CA GLU A 208 4.80 -6.77 25.20
C GLU A 208 6.14 -7.32 24.69
N TYR A 209 6.35 -7.34 23.38
CA TYR A 209 7.65 -7.69 22.79
C TYR A 209 7.90 -6.97 21.47
N SER A 210 9.18 -6.95 21.08
CA SER A 210 9.67 -6.43 19.81
C SER A 210 10.71 -7.38 19.22
N THR A 211 10.64 -7.67 17.93
CA THR A 211 11.59 -8.55 17.21
C THR A 211 12.17 -7.89 15.97
N SER A 212 13.27 -8.48 15.48
CA SER A 212 13.72 -8.39 14.10
C SER A 212 14.10 -9.78 13.61
N GLN A 213 13.60 -10.18 12.45
CA GLN A 213 13.62 -11.57 12.02
C GLN A 213 13.65 -11.74 10.50
N VAL A 214 14.14 -12.92 10.10
CA VAL A 214 13.83 -13.53 8.81
C VAL A 214 12.85 -14.68 9.03
N SER A 215 11.91 -14.89 8.12
CA SER A 215 10.97 -16.02 8.22
C SER A 215 10.56 -16.60 6.87
N LEU A 216 10.12 -17.85 6.90
CA LEU A 216 9.49 -18.57 5.79
C LEU A 216 8.09 -18.99 6.22
N LYS A 217 7.08 -18.74 5.37
CA LYS A 217 5.68 -19.01 5.69
C LYS A 217 4.96 -19.76 4.58
N SER A 218 3.88 -20.46 4.95
CA SER A 218 2.96 -21.12 4.00
C SER A 218 1.58 -21.30 4.60
N GLY A 219 0.55 -21.29 3.76
CA GLY A 219 -0.83 -21.46 4.17
C GLY A 219 -1.58 -20.13 4.37
N PRO A 220 -2.85 -20.20 4.79
CA PRO A 220 -3.74 -19.03 4.86
C PRO A 220 -3.43 -18.14 6.07
N TYR A 221 -3.73 -16.84 5.97
CA TYR A 221 -3.41 -15.81 6.99
C TYR A 221 -3.80 -16.14 8.45
N TYR A 222 -4.89 -16.88 8.67
CA TYR A 222 -5.33 -17.27 10.01
C TYR A 222 -4.81 -18.63 10.48
N ASP A 223 -4.10 -19.39 9.66
CA ASP A 223 -3.74 -20.79 9.92
C ASP A 223 -2.44 -21.15 9.18
N PHE A 224 -1.49 -20.21 9.12
CA PHE A 224 -0.22 -20.40 8.43
C PHE A 224 0.79 -21.17 9.29
N GLU A 225 1.66 -21.88 8.61
CA GLU A 225 2.89 -22.43 9.17
C GLU A 225 4.02 -21.40 8.98
N SER A 226 4.89 -21.28 9.98
CA SER A 226 6.01 -20.34 9.98
C SER A 226 7.24 -20.95 10.64
N VAL A 227 8.43 -20.66 10.10
CA VAL A 227 9.72 -20.81 10.79
C VAL A 227 10.46 -19.49 10.74
N GLU A 228 10.97 -19.05 11.89
CA GLU A 228 11.47 -17.68 12.11
C GLU A 228 12.77 -17.73 12.91
N ALA A 229 13.71 -16.85 12.58
CA ALA A 229 14.95 -16.68 13.33
C ALA A 229 15.31 -15.19 13.37
N GLY A 230 15.76 -14.71 14.53
CA GLY A 230 15.96 -13.28 14.71
C GLY A 230 16.58 -12.88 16.05
N TRP A 231 16.46 -11.59 16.39
CA TRP A 231 16.59 -11.13 17.76
C TRP A 231 15.26 -10.63 18.32
N ALA A 232 15.06 -10.80 19.62
CA ALA A 232 13.86 -10.37 20.33
C ALA A 232 14.22 -9.65 21.63
N VAL A 233 13.40 -8.66 22.01
CA VAL A 233 13.30 -8.12 23.36
C VAL A 233 11.92 -8.51 23.88
N ASN A 234 11.87 -9.50 24.78
CA ASN A 234 10.62 -10.09 25.27
C ASN A 234 10.73 -10.40 26.78
N PRO A 235 10.27 -9.49 27.66
CA PRO A 235 10.38 -9.68 29.11
C PRO A 235 9.54 -10.85 29.63
N SER A 236 8.38 -11.13 29.00
CA SER A 236 7.52 -12.25 29.41
C SER A 236 8.19 -13.62 29.24
N VAL A 237 9.09 -13.75 28.27
CA VAL A 237 9.85 -14.99 28.01
C VAL A 237 11.18 -14.96 28.77
N TYR A 238 11.94 -13.87 28.66
CA TYR A 238 13.32 -13.85 29.11
C TYR A 238 13.53 -13.34 30.55
N GLY A 239 12.53 -12.69 31.14
CA GLY A 239 12.64 -12.06 32.47
C GLY A 239 13.47 -10.77 32.48
N ASP A 240 13.94 -10.28 31.33
CA ASP A 240 14.65 -9.01 31.19
C ASP A 240 14.36 -8.30 29.86
N ARG A 241 14.81 -7.04 29.76
CA ARG A 241 14.71 -6.18 28.57
C ARG A 241 16.07 -6.14 27.83
N LYS A 242 16.69 -7.31 27.62
CA LYS A 242 17.90 -7.47 26.80
C LYS A 242 17.56 -8.08 25.45
N THR A 243 18.25 -7.64 24.40
CA THR A 243 18.21 -8.27 23.07
C THR A 243 18.80 -9.67 23.12
N ARG A 244 18.00 -10.66 22.72
CA ARG A 244 18.35 -12.09 22.78
C ARG A 244 18.14 -12.74 21.42
N LEU A 245 19.05 -13.65 21.05
CA LEU A 245 18.92 -14.47 19.84
C LEU A 245 17.76 -15.43 20.04
N PHE A 246 16.83 -15.49 19.08
CA PHE A 246 15.71 -16.42 19.15
C PHE A 246 15.50 -17.21 17.86
N VAL A 247 14.85 -18.36 18.03
CA VAL A 247 14.15 -19.07 16.95
C VAL A 247 12.68 -19.25 17.35
N TYR A 248 11.79 -19.27 16.37
CA TYR A 248 10.36 -19.51 16.58
C TYR A 248 9.83 -20.38 15.43
N TRP A 249 8.82 -21.19 15.72
CA TRP A 249 8.04 -21.87 14.69
C TRP A 249 6.58 -21.91 15.11
N THR A 250 5.67 -22.11 14.18
CA THR A 250 4.29 -22.52 14.46
C THR A 250 3.74 -23.32 13.28
N ALA A 251 2.83 -24.24 13.56
CA ALA A 251 2.07 -24.99 12.57
C ALA A 251 0.63 -24.47 12.38
N ASP A 252 0.19 -23.48 13.17
CA ASP A 252 -1.23 -23.07 13.23
C ASP A 252 -1.42 -21.58 13.58
N ALA A 253 -0.61 -20.69 13.00
CA ALA A 253 -0.62 -19.25 13.25
C ALA A 253 -0.59 -18.88 14.75
N SER A 254 0.25 -19.58 15.52
CA SER A 254 0.45 -19.41 16.97
C SER A 254 -0.77 -19.69 17.85
N LYS A 255 -1.76 -20.47 17.38
CA LYS A 255 -2.95 -20.81 18.19
C LYS A 255 -2.67 -21.85 19.27
N LYS A 256 -2.20 -23.05 18.87
CA LYS A 256 -1.94 -24.20 19.76
C LYS A 256 -0.51 -24.71 19.64
N THR A 257 0.24 -24.28 18.63
CA THR A 257 1.63 -24.68 18.41
C THR A 257 2.53 -23.44 18.33
N GLY A 258 3.77 -23.61 18.75
CA GLY A 258 4.81 -22.62 18.52
C GLY A 258 5.17 -21.74 19.71
N CYS A 259 6.47 -21.64 19.94
CA CYS A 259 7.07 -20.94 21.06
C CYS A 259 8.46 -20.41 20.71
N PHE A 260 8.97 -19.50 21.53
CA PHE A 260 10.35 -19.03 21.47
C PHE A 260 11.31 -20.11 21.97
N ASP A 261 12.39 -20.32 21.22
CA ASP A 261 13.52 -21.18 21.59
C ASP A 261 13.11 -22.63 21.93
N LEU A 262 13.68 -23.19 23.00
CA LEU A 262 13.39 -24.54 23.51
C LEU A 262 12.33 -24.53 24.63
N THR A 263 11.52 -23.48 24.75
CA THR A 263 10.49 -23.38 25.82
C THR A 263 9.36 -24.40 25.64
N CYS A 264 9.11 -24.82 24.39
CA CYS A 264 8.24 -25.93 24.02
C CYS A 264 8.97 -26.89 23.04
N PRO A 265 8.43 -28.10 22.85
CA PRO A 265 9.05 -29.11 21.98
C PRO A 265 8.93 -28.75 20.49
N GLY A 266 9.93 -29.10 19.68
CA GLY A 266 9.87 -29.00 18.20
C GLY A 266 11.23 -28.75 17.55
N PHE A 267 11.95 -27.71 17.98
CA PHE A 267 13.28 -27.39 17.42
C PHE A 267 14.35 -28.32 17.98
N VAL A 268 15.08 -29.02 17.11
CA VAL A 268 16.21 -29.88 17.47
C VAL A 268 17.50 -29.07 17.39
N GLN A 269 18.01 -28.62 18.52
CA GLN A 269 19.30 -27.93 18.61
C GLN A 269 20.44 -28.96 18.51
N THR A 270 21.51 -28.60 17.78
CA THR A 270 22.69 -29.46 17.57
C THR A 270 24.01 -28.74 17.88
N SER A 271 24.05 -27.40 17.77
CA SER A 271 25.22 -26.60 18.15
C SER A 271 25.48 -26.66 19.65
N SER A 272 26.74 -26.96 20.02
CA SER A 272 27.25 -26.80 21.39
C SER A 272 27.86 -25.42 21.67
N GLU A 273 27.91 -24.52 20.68
CA GLU A 273 28.59 -23.22 20.73
C GLU A 273 27.67 -22.06 21.16
N ILE A 274 26.46 -21.99 20.61
CA ILE A 274 25.50 -20.89 20.84
C ILE A 274 24.26 -21.43 21.55
N ALA A 275 23.87 -20.77 22.65
CA ALA A 275 22.60 -21.02 23.34
C ALA A 275 21.50 -20.12 22.78
N LEU A 276 20.33 -20.72 22.49
CA LEU A 276 19.12 -19.96 22.19
C LEU A 276 18.62 -19.18 23.42
N GLY A 277 17.99 -18.04 23.19
CA GLY A 277 17.48 -17.14 24.23
C GLY A 277 18.56 -16.39 25.03
N ALA A 278 19.85 -16.50 24.66
CA ALA A 278 20.95 -15.82 25.35
C ALA A 278 21.21 -14.40 24.78
N ALA A 279 21.78 -13.53 25.61
CA ALA A 279 21.97 -12.12 25.28
C ALA A 279 22.99 -11.89 24.14
N ILE A 280 22.63 -11.03 23.19
CA ILE A 280 23.52 -10.62 22.09
C ILE A 280 24.37 -9.43 22.55
N TYR A 281 25.67 -9.49 22.32
CA TYR A 281 26.61 -8.40 22.60
C TYR A 281 27.81 -8.45 21.63
N PRO A 282 28.34 -7.30 21.18
CA PRO A 282 27.85 -5.93 21.37
C PRO A 282 26.57 -5.62 20.57
N LEU A 283 25.93 -4.50 20.90
CA LEU A 283 24.71 -3.98 20.29
C LEU A 283 25.01 -2.70 19.52
N SER A 284 24.27 -2.41 18.45
CA SER A 284 24.36 -1.12 17.77
C SER A 284 23.93 0.01 18.70
N VAL A 285 24.60 1.15 18.60
CA VAL A 285 24.24 2.40 19.28
C VAL A 285 24.19 3.54 18.24
N PRO A 286 23.37 4.59 18.44
CA PRO A 286 23.34 5.73 17.53
C PRO A 286 24.74 6.36 17.43
N SER A 287 25.18 6.65 16.21
CA SER A 287 26.52 7.21 15.91
C SER A 287 27.72 6.35 16.34
N GLY A 288 27.52 5.07 16.70
CA GLY A 288 28.58 4.11 16.99
C GLY A 288 28.82 3.12 15.84
N LEU A 289 29.64 2.09 16.10
CA LEU A 289 29.83 0.99 15.15
C LEU A 289 28.52 0.20 14.97
N PRO A 290 28.10 -0.10 13.73
CA PRO A 290 26.95 -0.97 13.48
C PRO A 290 27.32 -2.42 13.80
N TYR A 291 26.46 -3.13 14.53
CA TYR A 291 26.60 -4.55 14.80
C TYR A 291 25.40 -5.30 14.23
N GLN A 292 25.67 -6.42 13.56
CA GLN A 292 24.69 -7.23 12.86
C GLN A 292 24.90 -8.72 13.11
N ILE A 293 23.83 -9.49 12.97
CA ILE A 293 23.85 -10.96 12.91
C ILE A 293 23.40 -11.42 11.54
N THR A 294 24.10 -12.38 10.94
CA THR A 294 23.64 -13.05 9.73
C THR A 294 22.84 -14.28 10.15
N LEU A 295 21.63 -14.42 9.61
CA LEU A 295 20.78 -15.59 9.83
C LEU A 295 20.37 -16.17 8.48
N PHE A 296 20.40 -17.51 8.40
CA PHE A 296 19.97 -18.26 7.23
C PHE A 296 19.09 -19.43 7.68
N ILE A 297 17.84 -19.45 7.23
CA ILE A 297 16.96 -20.62 7.32
C ILE A 297 16.94 -21.30 5.96
N PHE A 298 17.18 -22.61 5.88
CA PHE A 298 17.16 -23.36 4.62
C PHE A 298 16.70 -24.80 4.79
N LYS A 299 16.14 -25.37 3.72
CA LYS A 299 15.74 -26.78 3.68
C LYS A 299 16.88 -27.66 3.20
N ASP A 300 17.17 -28.72 3.96
CA ASP A 300 18.00 -29.83 3.50
C ASP A 300 17.24 -30.65 2.44
N PRO A 301 17.79 -30.82 1.22
CA PRO A 301 17.10 -31.54 0.15
C PRO A 301 16.99 -33.06 0.39
N ASN A 302 17.86 -33.64 1.22
CA ASN A 302 17.91 -35.09 1.46
C ASN A 302 17.01 -35.52 2.63
N THR A 303 16.98 -34.72 3.71
CA THR A 303 16.20 -35.04 4.92
C THR A 303 14.89 -34.26 5.01
N GLY A 304 14.76 -33.16 4.27
CA GLY A 304 13.63 -32.24 4.36
C GLY A 304 13.63 -31.34 5.60
N ASN A 305 14.63 -31.44 6.46
CA ASN A 305 14.78 -30.64 7.68
C ASN A 305 15.03 -29.16 7.37
N TRP A 306 14.33 -28.25 8.05
CA TRP A 306 14.56 -26.82 7.99
C TRP A 306 15.65 -26.42 8.98
N TRP A 307 16.86 -26.19 8.50
CA TRP A 307 18.01 -25.78 9.30
C TRP A 307 18.00 -24.27 9.55
N ALA A 308 18.36 -23.88 10.77
CA ALA A 308 18.67 -22.51 11.15
C ALA A 308 20.19 -22.38 11.37
N GLN A 309 20.82 -21.46 10.64
CA GLN A 309 22.25 -21.16 10.71
C GLN A 309 22.50 -19.73 11.17
N TYR A 310 23.51 -19.56 12.03
CA TYR A 310 24.01 -18.30 12.54
C TYR A 310 25.40 -17.99 11.97
N GLY A 311 25.57 -16.76 11.48
CA GLY A 311 26.74 -16.38 10.69
C GLY A 311 26.80 -17.19 9.39
N GLU A 312 28.01 -17.52 8.97
CA GLU A 312 28.29 -18.28 7.74
C GLU A 312 28.66 -19.76 8.00
N LYS A 313 28.58 -20.23 9.25
CA LYS A 313 29.16 -21.53 9.66
C LYS A 313 28.43 -22.29 10.77
N ILE A 314 27.78 -21.60 11.72
CA ILE A 314 27.28 -22.26 12.94
C ILE A 314 25.82 -22.68 12.71
N ASN A 315 25.63 -23.95 12.37
CA ASN A 315 24.29 -24.55 12.31
C ASN A 315 23.74 -24.68 13.74
N LEU A 316 22.72 -23.90 14.09
CA LEU A 316 22.14 -23.91 15.44
C LEU A 316 21.40 -25.22 15.70
N GLY A 317 20.63 -25.67 14.71
CA GLY A 317 19.72 -26.80 14.78
C GLY A 317 18.71 -26.76 13.64
N TYR A 318 17.66 -27.56 13.71
CA TYR A 318 16.64 -27.65 12.67
C TYR A 318 15.24 -27.97 13.21
N TRP A 319 14.23 -27.67 12.39
CA TRP A 319 12.86 -28.15 12.55
C TRP A 319 12.61 -29.35 11.61
N PRO A 320 12.23 -30.52 12.15
CA PRO A 320 11.83 -31.66 11.33
C PRO A 320 10.60 -31.38 10.46
N PRO A 321 10.51 -31.95 9.24
CA PRO A 321 9.37 -31.74 8.35
C PRO A 321 8.07 -32.33 8.90
N ASP A 322 8.14 -33.30 9.82
CA ASP A 322 6.97 -33.94 10.46
C ASP A 322 6.23 -33.03 11.47
N LEU A 323 6.73 -31.81 11.71
CA LEU A 323 6.02 -30.76 12.43
C LEU A 323 5.01 -30.00 11.56
N PHE A 324 5.05 -30.19 10.23
CA PHE A 324 4.41 -29.33 9.24
C PHE A 324 3.58 -30.12 8.22
N ALA A 325 2.52 -29.50 7.70
CA ALA A 325 1.73 -29.99 6.57
C ALA A 325 2.10 -29.27 5.26
N TRP A 326 2.27 -27.95 5.27
CA TRP A 326 2.62 -27.13 4.09
C TRP A 326 4.13 -26.91 3.94
N LEU A 327 4.82 -26.46 4.99
CA LEU A 327 6.29 -26.32 5.04
C LEU A 327 7.01 -27.67 4.96
N ARG A 328 6.30 -28.81 5.02
CA ARG A 328 6.83 -30.10 4.60
C ARG A 328 7.23 -30.10 3.11
N GLY A 329 6.55 -29.30 2.29
CA GLY A 329 6.95 -28.87 0.96
C GLY A 329 7.98 -27.75 1.01
N ASN A 330 7.87 -26.76 0.13
CA ASN A 330 8.68 -25.54 0.19
C ASN A 330 7.79 -24.38 0.63
N ALA A 331 8.39 -23.28 1.09
CA ALA A 331 7.64 -22.13 1.56
C ALA A 331 7.02 -21.33 0.39
N GLU A 332 5.80 -20.83 0.58
CA GLU A 332 5.08 -19.97 -0.37
C GLU A 332 5.54 -18.50 -0.30
N ALA A 333 6.11 -18.08 0.84
CA ALA A 333 6.58 -16.72 1.09
C ALA A 333 7.86 -16.69 1.95
N ALA A 334 8.67 -15.64 1.74
CA ALA A 334 9.80 -15.28 2.59
C ALA A 334 9.69 -13.81 3.02
N GLU A 335 10.03 -13.53 4.28
CA GLU A 335 9.90 -12.21 4.90
C GLU A 335 11.17 -11.79 5.65
N TRP A 336 11.43 -10.48 5.67
CA TRP A 336 12.46 -9.82 6.48
C TRP A 336 11.84 -8.60 7.17
N GLY A 337 12.00 -8.43 8.49
CA GLY A 337 11.62 -7.18 9.14
C GLY A 337 11.35 -7.28 10.63
N GLY A 338 10.51 -6.39 11.15
CA GLY A 338 10.17 -6.30 12.56
C GLY A 338 8.71 -6.63 12.87
N GLU A 339 8.49 -7.20 14.07
CA GLU A 339 7.18 -7.48 14.65
C GLU A 339 7.13 -6.88 16.06
N VAL A 340 6.02 -6.21 16.40
CA VAL A 340 5.71 -5.73 17.75
C VAL A 340 4.39 -6.35 18.20
N TYR A 341 4.33 -6.78 19.45
CA TYR A 341 3.11 -7.20 20.13
C TYR A 341 2.80 -6.27 21.30
N SER A 342 1.55 -5.79 21.35
CA SER A 342 0.99 -5.11 22.51
C SER A 342 -0.53 -5.12 22.51
N SER A 343 -1.11 -5.30 23.70
CA SER A 343 -2.55 -5.19 23.96
C SER A 343 -3.13 -3.78 23.75
N LYS A 344 -2.27 -2.77 23.52
CA LYS A 344 -2.64 -1.38 23.20
C LYS A 344 -2.64 -1.07 21.70
N LEU A 345 -2.19 -1.98 20.84
CA LEU A 345 -2.20 -1.75 19.38
C LEU A 345 -3.64 -1.57 18.89
N GLY A 346 -3.84 -0.66 17.93
CA GLY A 346 -5.17 -0.18 17.53
C GLY A 346 -5.97 0.65 18.56
N HIS A 347 -5.46 0.91 19.78
CA HIS A 347 -6.24 1.55 20.86
C HIS A 347 -5.55 2.78 21.50
N PRO A 348 -6.30 3.81 21.94
CA PRO A 348 -5.76 4.90 22.77
C PRO A 348 -5.57 4.49 24.25
N PRO A 349 -4.44 4.86 24.89
CA PRO A 349 -3.20 5.36 24.32
C PRO A 349 -2.36 4.24 23.67
N HIS A 350 -1.76 4.51 22.51
CA HIS A 350 -0.90 3.58 21.81
C HIS A 350 0.33 3.19 22.66
N THR A 351 0.86 1.98 22.48
CA THR A 351 2.09 1.52 23.16
C THR A 351 3.30 2.39 22.84
N LYS A 352 4.23 2.49 23.78
CA LYS A 352 5.58 3.04 23.60
C LYS A 352 6.62 1.97 23.21
N THR A 353 6.19 0.75 22.87
CA THR A 353 7.10 -0.31 22.45
C THR A 353 7.66 -0.03 21.04
N ALA A 354 8.97 0.09 20.99
CA ALA A 354 9.74 0.40 19.81
C ALA A 354 9.95 -0.82 18.91
N MET A 355 9.96 -0.58 17.60
CA MET A 355 10.41 -1.54 16.59
C MET A 355 11.77 -1.10 16.03
N GLY A 356 12.65 -2.05 15.72
CA GLY A 356 14.01 -1.75 15.30
C GLY A 356 14.78 -1.10 16.45
N ASN A 357 14.97 0.22 16.41
CA ASN A 357 15.64 0.99 17.47
C ASN A 357 14.78 2.09 18.12
N GLY A 358 13.49 2.20 17.77
CA GLY A 358 12.63 3.29 18.25
C GLY A 358 12.47 4.47 17.30
N GLN A 359 13.29 4.55 16.24
CA GLN A 359 13.22 5.59 15.22
C GLN A 359 12.50 5.06 13.98
N PHE A 360 11.85 5.97 13.24
CA PHE A 360 11.34 5.69 11.90
C PHE A 360 12.49 5.33 10.94
N PRO A 361 12.24 4.60 9.84
CA PRO A 361 13.23 4.32 8.82
C PRO A 361 13.88 5.62 8.32
N ASP A 362 15.20 5.57 8.20
CA ASP A 362 16.03 6.64 7.67
C ASP A 362 17.30 5.98 7.11
N TYR A 363 17.33 5.84 5.79
CA TYR A 363 18.48 5.28 5.07
C TYR A 363 19.71 6.21 5.08
N VAL A 364 19.52 7.51 5.31
CA VAL A 364 20.60 8.52 5.26
C VAL A 364 21.45 8.45 6.52
N SER A 365 20.84 8.37 7.70
CA SER A 365 21.59 8.15 8.94
C SER A 365 21.90 6.66 9.20
N GLY A 366 21.11 5.75 8.62
CA GLY A 366 21.17 4.32 8.91
C GLY A 366 20.84 3.97 10.38
N ASN A 367 20.31 4.93 11.16
CA ASN A 367 19.97 4.77 12.57
C ASN A 367 18.51 4.33 12.75
N SER A 368 18.15 3.23 12.09
CA SER A 368 16.85 2.56 12.23
C SER A 368 17.04 1.04 12.32
N GLY A 369 15.96 0.27 12.47
CA GLY A 369 16.01 -1.17 12.18
C GLY A 369 16.42 -1.37 10.73
N CYS A 370 17.30 -2.33 10.45
CA CYS A 370 17.90 -2.50 9.13
C CYS A 370 18.21 -3.98 8.87
N ILE A 371 17.89 -4.45 7.65
CA ILE A 371 18.27 -5.77 7.15
C ILE A 371 18.97 -5.59 5.79
N LYS A 372 20.13 -6.23 5.64
CA LYS A 372 21.00 -6.18 4.44
C LYS A 372 21.29 -7.59 3.90
N ARG A 373 21.94 -7.68 2.74
CA ARG A 373 22.32 -8.94 2.06
C ARG A 373 21.18 -9.97 2.04
N MET A 374 19.97 -9.48 1.76
CA MET A 374 18.76 -10.29 1.73
C MET A 374 18.84 -11.26 0.55
N ARG A 375 18.70 -12.56 0.81
CA ARG A 375 18.75 -13.60 -0.22
C ARG A 375 17.67 -14.63 0.04
N ILE A 376 17.18 -15.22 -1.04
CA ILE A 376 16.33 -16.41 -1.01
C ILE A 376 16.99 -17.54 -1.77
N ARG A 377 16.50 -18.74 -1.53
CA ARG A 377 16.83 -19.92 -2.32
C ARG A 377 15.55 -20.51 -2.87
N GLU A 378 15.54 -20.78 -4.17
CA GLU A 378 14.35 -21.19 -4.91
C GLU A 378 14.77 -22.06 -6.09
N ASN A 379 14.26 -23.29 -6.14
CA ASN A 379 14.46 -24.29 -7.21
C ASN A 379 15.91 -24.66 -7.58
N SER A 380 16.92 -24.03 -6.98
CA SER A 380 18.36 -24.32 -7.13
C SER A 380 19.06 -24.17 -5.79
N LEU A 381 20.31 -24.63 -5.67
CA LEU A 381 21.06 -24.51 -4.41
C LEU A 381 21.66 -23.11 -4.19
N VAL A 382 21.56 -22.22 -5.18
CA VAL A 382 22.22 -20.89 -5.21
C VAL A 382 21.39 -19.84 -4.47
N LEU A 383 22.05 -19.04 -3.63
CA LEU A 383 21.48 -17.84 -3.02
C LEU A 383 21.35 -16.72 -4.06
N LYS A 384 20.13 -16.23 -4.28
CA LYS A 384 19.85 -15.07 -5.14
C LYS A 384 19.05 -14.00 -4.39
N PHE A 385 19.12 -12.75 -4.83
CA PHE A 385 18.13 -11.75 -4.41
C PHE A 385 16.75 -12.18 -4.97
N PRO A 386 15.64 -12.04 -4.20
CA PRO A 386 14.29 -12.34 -4.70
C PRO A 386 13.93 -11.55 -5.97
N GLU A 387 13.17 -12.16 -6.87
CA GLU A 387 12.89 -11.55 -8.19
C GLU A 387 12.00 -10.31 -8.10
N TRP A 388 11.19 -10.25 -7.04
CA TRP A 388 10.37 -9.12 -6.66
C TRP A 388 10.19 -9.10 -5.13
N VAL A 389 9.95 -7.92 -4.58
CA VAL A 389 9.63 -7.71 -3.17
C VAL A 389 8.58 -6.61 -3.02
N SER A 390 7.80 -6.66 -1.94
CA SER A 390 6.85 -5.62 -1.54
C SER A 390 7.02 -5.30 -0.05
N THR A 391 6.88 -4.03 0.33
CA THR A 391 6.79 -3.64 1.74
C THR A 391 5.36 -3.78 2.26
N PHE A 392 5.21 -4.32 3.47
CA PHE A 392 3.93 -4.52 4.14
C PHE A 392 3.99 -3.96 5.57
N LEU A 393 2.95 -3.20 5.95
CA LEU A 393 2.84 -2.45 7.20
C LEU A 393 1.41 -2.58 7.76
N ASP A 394 1.26 -3.09 8.98
CA ASP A 394 -0.06 -3.16 9.64
C ASP A 394 -0.51 -1.78 10.21
N GLU A 395 0.42 -0.99 10.75
CA GLU A 395 0.14 0.34 11.33
C GLU A 395 1.11 1.42 10.79
N TYR A 396 1.02 1.74 9.50
CA TYR A 396 1.89 2.68 8.79
C TYR A 396 2.09 4.08 9.42
N ARG A 397 1.23 4.48 10.37
CA ARG A 397 1.33 5.75 11.11
C ARG A 397 2.23 5.65 12.35
N CYS A 398 2.37 4.46 12.91
CA CYS A 398 3.14 4.16 14.12
C CYS A 398 4.47 3.49 13.78
N TYR A 399 4.43 2.47 12.92
CA TYR A 399 5.59 1.72 12.43
C TYR A 399 5.65 1.87 10.91
N ASP A 400 6.82 2.23 10.39
CA ASP A 400 7.03 2.61 8.99
C ASP A 400 8.23 1.83 8.44
N ALA A 401 8.32 1.68 7.12
CA ALA A 401 9.42 0.96 6.47
C ALA A 401 9.77 1.52 5.10
N GLU A 402 11.06 1.47 4.77
CA GLU A 402 11.64 1.99 3.55
C GLU A 402 12.56 0.93 2.93
N TYR A 403 12.38 0.68 1.64
CA TYR A 403 13.17 -0.27 0.87
C TYR A 403 13.99 0.48 -0.17
N ILE A 404 15.32 0.35 -0.08
CA ILE A 404 16.25 1.00 -0.99
C ILE A 404 16.86 -0.07 -1.91
N ALA A 405 16.63 0.07 -3.21
CA ALA A 405 17.28 -0.74 -4.24
C ALA A 405 17.93 0.12 -5.35
N ASP A 406 17.48 1.36 -5.50
CA ASP A 406 18.03 2.27 -6.50
C ASP A 406 19.40 2.82 -6.02
N TYR A 407 20.35 2.90 -6.94
CA TYR A 407 21.69 3.48 -6.74
C TYR A 407 22.64 2.76 -5.76
N ILE A 408 22.28 1.58 -5.24
CA ILE A 408 23.16 0.73 -4.40
C ILE A 408 23.34 -0.67 -5.00
N GLU A 409 24.48 -1.31 -4.71
CA GLU A 409 24.86 -2.60 -5.32
C GLU A 409 24.09 -3.80 -4.75
N ASP A 410 23.72 -3.74 -3.47
CA ASP A 410 22.90 -4.75 -2.79
C ASP A 410 21.75 -4.04 -2.06
N PRO A 411 20.47 -4.38 -2.30
CA PRO A 411 19.34 -3.70 -1.68
C PRO A 411 19.32 -3.78 -0.14
N GLU A 412 18.80 -2.72 0.48
CA GLU A 412 18.72 -2.56 1.93
C GLU A 412 17.29 -2.26 2.36
N PHE A 413 16.86 -2.88 3.46
CA PHE A 413 15.53 -2.70 4.03
C PHE A 413 15.62 -2.04 5.41
N TYR A 414 14.91 -0.94 5.59
CA TYR A 414 14.86 -0.18 6.84
C TYR A 414 13.45 -0.17 7.40
N TYR A 415 13.32 -0.22 8.72
CA TYR A 415 12.01 -0.24 9.39
C TYR A 415 12.13 0.25 10.84
N GLY A 416 11.04 0.77 11.39
CA GLY A 416 10.99 1.14 12.80
C GLY A 416 9.78 1.99 13.21
N GLY A 417 9.72 2.27 14.51
CA GLY A 417 8.60 2.90 15.21
C GLY A 417 8.80 2.76 16.72
N PRO A 418 7.91 3.27 17.59
CA PRO A 418 8.32 4.39 18.41
C PRO A 418 8.70 4.03 19.86
N ALA A 419 9.64 4.81 20.40
CA ALA A 419 9.57 5.33 21.77
C ALA A 419 9.94 6.84 21.71
N GLY A 420 9.09 7.72 22.27
CA GLY A 420 9.09 9.18 22.02
C GLY A 420 10.30 9.98 22.57
N GLU A 421 10.46 11.28 22.30
CA GLU A 421 9.46 12.33 21.97
C GLU A 421 10.03 13.40 20.99
N PHE A 422 9.24 14.42 20.60
CA PHE A 422 9.55 15.47 19.58
C PHE A 422 9.50 15.07 18.10
N GLY A 423 8.31 14.71 17.61
CA GLY A 423 7.98 14.71 16.19
C GLY A 423 6.48 14.87 15.95
N LEU A 424 6.07 15.74 15.02
CA LEU A 424 4.66 16.03 14.69
C LEU A 424 3.84 14.81 14.21
N LYS A 425 4.48 13.67 13.88
CA LYS A 425 3.81 12.40 13.55
C LYS A 425 3.08 11.77 14.76
N ASN A 426 3.61 11.92 15.99
CA ASN A 426 3.10 11.18 17.16
C ASN A 426 1.71 11.64 17.67
N VAL A 427 1.15 12.72 17.13
CA VAL A 427 -0.17 13.26 17.52
C VAL A 427 -1.33 12.50 16.84
N PHE A 428 -1.05 11.66 15.82
CA PHE A 428 -2.08 11.07 14.95
C PHE A 428 -2.01 9.54 14.82
N CYS A 429 -1.72 8.85 15.93
CA CYS A 429 -1.81 7.37 16.01
C CYS A 429 -3.26 6.82 16.05
N PHE A 430 -4.28 7.63 15.72
CA PHE A 430 -5.70 7.26 15.85
C PHE A 430 -6.51 7.48 14.56
N GLN A 431 -7.47 6.59 14.33
CA GLN A 431 -8.70 6.95 13.63
C GLN A 431 -9.54 7.83 14.55
N ILE A 432 -9.82 9.07 14.13
CA ILE A 432 -10.77 9.92 14.84
C ILE A 432 -12.17 9.55 14.35
N SER A 433 -12.91 8.78 15.15
CA SER A 433 -14.37 8.73 15.05
C SER A 433 -14.92 10.08 15.51
N THR A 434 -15.34 10.93 14.57
CA THR A 434 -15.79 12.30 14.88
C THR A 434 -17.16 12.32 15.55
N SER A 435 -17.21 12.23 16.88
CA SER A 435 -18.36 12.64 17.67
C SER A 435 -18.33 14.17 17.85
N PHE A 436 -19.19 14.88 17.11
CA PHE A 436 -19.35 16.34 17.21
C PHE A 436 -19.91 16.76 18.58
N LEU A 437 -19.26 17.71 19.24
CA LEU A 437 -19.93 18.69 20.10
C LEU A 437 -19.33 20.08 19.83
N GLY A 438 -20.21 21.02 19.50
CA GLY A 438 -19.83 22.30 18.88
C GLY A 438 -19.19 23.32 19.81
N SER A 439 -18.57 24.36 19.20
CA SER A 439 -19.15 25.71 19.17
C SER A 439 -18.14 26.78 18.71
N SER A 440 -18.68 27.91 18.25
CA SER A 440 -18.08 29.26 18.31
C SER A 440 -17.09 29.69 17.23
N TYR A 441 -17.68 30.28 16.17
CA TYR A 441 -17.24 31.45 15.40
C TYR A 441 -15.90 32.15 15.76
N ALA A 442 -15.10 32.38 14.72
CA ALA A 442 -14.37 33.65 14.54
C ALA A 442 -14.27 34.00 13.04
N SER A 443 -15.07 34.97 12.59
CA SER A 443 -14.94 35.55 11.24
C SER A 443 -13.99 36.75 11.32
N ILE A 444 -12.97 36.81 10.45
CA ILE A 444 -12.16 38.02 10.27
C ILE A 444 -12.26 38.45 8.81
N TYR A 445 -12.93 39.58 8.60
CA TYR A 445 -12.82 40.37 7.37
C TYR A 445 -11.41 40.96 7.28
N VAL A 446 -10.84 40.97 6.07
CA VAL A 446 -9.83 41.98 5.70
C VAL A 446 -10.37 42.70 4.47
N SER A 447 -10.46 44.03 4.58
CA SER A 447 -10.91 44.92 3.52
C SER A 447 -10.03 44.79 2.27
N GLY A 448 -10.64 44.96 1.10
CA GLY A 448 -9.90 45.11 -0.15
C GLY A 448 -9.45 46.56 -0.41
N ASP A 449 -8.69 46.72 -1.50
CA ASP A 449 -8.40 48.00 -2.14
C ASP A 449 -8.57 47.93 -3.67
N VAL A 450 -8.63 49.11 -4.30
CA VAL A 450 -9.33 49.47 -5.55
C VAL A 450 -8.56 50.63 -6.23
N PHE A 451 -8.36 50.79 -7.55
CA PHE A 451 -8.91 50.14 -8.76
C PHE A 451 -7.84 50.09 -9.92
N PRO A 452 -8.14 49.66 -11.17
CA PRO A 452 -7.17 49.48 -12.27
C PRO A 452 -7.21 50.71 -13.23
N PRO A 453 -7.00 50.62 -14.57
CA PRO A 453 -6.10 49.80 -15.40
C PRO A 453 -5.12 50.68 -16.24
N ALA A 454 -4.11 50.06 -16.88
CA ALA A 454 -3.33 50.72 -17.94
C ALA A 454 -3.28 49.86 -19.21
N LEU A 455 -3.90 50.36 -20.28
CA LEU A 455 -3.74 49.87 -21.65
C LEU A 455 -2.45 50.45 -22.25
N THR A 456 -1.52 49.60 -22.65
CA THR A 456 -0.53 49.95 -23.68
C THR A 456 -0.63 48.99 -24.85
N LYS A 457 -1.14 49.51 -25.97
CA LYS A 457 -0.87 48.93 -27.29
C LYS A 457 0.59 49.26 -27.63
N GLU A 458 1.41 48.25 -27.87
CA GLU A 458 2.51 48.42 -28.82
C GLU A 458 2.25 47.60 -30.08
N SER A 459 2.53 48.24 -31.20
CA SER A 459 2.04 47.83 -32.51
C SER A 459 3.08 47.01 -33.26
N LEU A 460 2.62 45.93 -33.88
CA LEU A 460 3.42 45.12 -34.81
C LEU A 460 3.87 45.95 -36.01
N PHE A 461 5.18 46.23 -36.11
CA PHE A 461 5.83 46.52 -37.38
C PHE A 461 6.34 45.22 -38.02
N VAL A 462 5.46 44.52 -38.75
CA VAL A 462 5.86 43.46 -39.70
C VAL A 462 5.00 43.51 -40.97
N ASN A 463 5.58 44.01 -42.06
CA ASN A 463 5.24 43.81 -43.48
C ASN A 463 3.79 43.38 -43.79
N GLY A 464 2.91 44.38 -43.97
CA GLY A 464 1.44 44.26 -44.00
C GLY A 464 0.79 43.44 -45.13
N VAL A 465 1.57 42.81 -46.02
CA VAL A 465 1.06 41.95 -47.12
C VAL A 465 1.08 40.46 -46.74
N ASN A 466 2.09 40.01 -45.99
CA ASN A 466 2.27 38.58 -45.68
C ASN A 466 1.42 38.13 -44.47
N GLY A 467 1.28 38.98 -43.46
CA GLY A 467 0.47 38.71 -42.25
C GLY A 467 -1.02 38.48 -42.55
N LYS A 468 -1.63 39.32 -43.40
CA LYS A 468 -3.03 39.17 -43.82
C LYS A 468 -3.26 37.86 -44.58
N THR A 469 -2.31 37.45 -45.41
CA THR A 469 -2.37 36.21 -46.20
C THR A 469 -2.24 34.97 -45.30
N LYS A 470 -1.30 34.98 -44.34
CA LYS A 470 -1.12 33.90 -43.36
C LYS A 470 -2.34 33.74 -42.45
N ALA A 471 -2.92 34.85 -41.96
CA ALA A 471 -4.15 34.85 -41.19
C ALA A 471 -5.37 34.36 -42.00
N ARG A 472 -5.50 34.77 -43.27
CA ARG A 472 -6.57 34.30 -44.18
C ARG A 472 -6.45 32.79 -44.48
N LYS A 473 -5.23 32.28 -44.71
CA LYS A 473 -4.96 30.84 -44.92
C LYS A 473 -5.35 30.02 -43.68
N HIS A 474 -4.91 30.45 -42.50
CA HIS A 474 -5.27 29.82 -41.22
C HIS A 474 -6.78 29.88 -40.94
N ARG A 475 -7.44 31.03 -41.19
CA ARG A 475 -8.89 31.19 -41.04
C ARG A 475 -9.68 30.24 -41.97
N SER A 476 -9.18 30.02 -43.20
CA SER A 476 -9.73 29.06 -44.17
C SER A 476 -9.57 27.62 -43.70
N GLU A 477 -8.38 27.24 -43.24
CA GLU A 477 -8.08 25.90 -42.75
C GLU A 477 -8.94 25.48 -41.54
N ILE A 478 -9.09 26.37 -40.55
CA ILE A 478 -10.02 26.14 -39.43
C ILE A 478 -11.46 25.94 -39.92
N SER A 479 -11.88 26.70 -40.94
CA SER A 479 -13.25 26.60 -41.49
C SER A 479 -13.44 25.30 -42.28
N ARG A 480 -12.41 24.81 -42.99
CA ARG A 480 -12.38 23.48 -43.62
C ARG A 480 -12.48 22.37 -42.59
N ARG A 481 -11.70 22.44 -41.51
CA ARG A 481 -11.71 21.43 -40.43
C ARG A 481 -13.02 21.42 -39.65
N LEU A 482 -13.60 22.60 -39.37
CA LEU A 482 -14.95 22.72 -38.80
C LEU A 482 -16.02 22.04 -39.66
N LYS A 483 -15.95 22.17 -40.99
CA LYS A 483 -16.89 21.54 -41.94
C LYS A 483 -16.74 20.01 -42.00
N LEU A 484 -15.53 19.50 -41.79
CA LEU A 484 -15.26 18.06 -41.78
C LEU A 484 -15.78 17.40 -40.49
N LEU A 485 -15.56 18.05 -39.34
CA LEU A 485 -15.95 17.54 -38.02
C LEU A 485 -17.45 17.72 -37.74
N ASN A 486 -18.02 18.89 -38.05
CA ASN A 486 -19.45 19.13 -37.90
C ASN A 486 -20.21 18.60 -39.12
N LYS A 487 -20.44 17.29 -39.15
CA LYS A 487 -21.20 16.59 -40.19
C LYS A 487 -22.60 17.23 -40.42
N PRO A 488 -23.17 17.10 -41.64
CA PRO A 488 -24.54 17.54 -41.91
C PRO A 488 -25.53 16.89 -40.94
N ALA A 489 -26.39 17.70 -40.33
CA ALA A 489 -27.36 17.24 -39.34
C ALA A 489 -28.76 17.18 -39.96
N VAL A 490 -29.48 16.08 -39.71
CA VAL A 490 -30.91 15.93 -40.04
C VAL A 490 -31.76 16.78 -39.10
N LYS A 491 -31.36 16.89 -37.83
CA LYS A 491 -31.99 17.69 -36.78
C LYS A 491 -30.91 18.28 -35.87
N THR A 492 -31.13 19.46 -35.32
CA THR A 492 -30.27 20.03 -34.26
C THR A 492 -31.07 20.35 -33.02
N ILE A 493 -30.57 19.92 -31.86
CA ILE A 493 -31.15 20.18 -30.54
C ILE A 493 -30.23 21.17 -29.83
N LYS A 494 -30.78 22.28 -29.33
CA LYS A 494 -30.07 23.21 -28.45
C LYS A 494 -30.31 22.77 -27.01
N SER A 495 -29.23 22.46 -26.31
CA SER A 495 -29.20 22.04 -24.91
C SER A 495 -29.14 23.26 -23.98
N GLU A 496 -29.49 23.08 -22.71
CA GLU A 496 -29.63 24.14 -21.70
C GLU A 496 -28.28 24.69 -21.22
N ASP A 497 -27.24 23.86 -21.29
CA ASP A 497 -25.83 24.24 -21.16
C ASP A 497 -25.31 25.08 -22.35
N GLY A 498 -26.14 25.28 -23.37
CA GLY A 498 -25.81 26.02 -24.58
C GLY A 498 -25.04 25.21 -25.62
N ASP A 499 -24.93 23.88 -25.48
CA ASP A 499 -24.43 23.01 -26.54
C ASP A 499 -25.46 22.77 -27.65
N ILE A 500 -24.95 22.38 -28.82
CA ILE A 500 -25.78 22.02 -29.98
C ILE A 500 -25.48 20.57 -30.34
N ILE A 501 -26.45 19.70 -30.11
CA ILE A 501 -26.40 18.30 -30.51
C ILE A 501 -26.94 18.20 -31.95
N ALA A 502 -26.12 17.68 -32.84
CA ALA A 502 -26.47 17.35 -34.21
C ALA A 502 -26.90 15.88 -34.29
N CYS A 503 -28.14 15.62 -34.69
CA CYS A 503 -28.57 14.30 -35.10
C CYS A 503 -28.04 14.05 -36.52
N VAL A 504 -26.98 13.25 -36.63
CA VAL A 504 -26.27 12.94 -37.88
C VAL A 504 -26.68 11.56 -38.33
N ASP A 505 -26.97 11.40 -39.63
CA ASP A 505 -27.20 10.10 -40.28
C ASP A 505 -26.11 9.08 -39.85
N ILE A 506 -26.52 7.90 -39.39
CA ILE A 506 -25.62 6.90 -38.81
C ILE A 506 -24.49 6.51 -39.78
N TYR A 507 -24.73 6.51 -41.09
CA TYR A 507 -23.73 6.20 -42.13
C TYR A 507 -22.82 7.38 -42.50
N LYS A 508 -23.06 8.57 -41.93
CA LYS A 508 -22.28 9.81 -42.18
C LYS A 508 -21.45 10.24 -40.97
N GLN A 509 -21.36 9.39 -39.95
CA GLN A 509 -20.62 9.67 -38.72
C GLN A 509 -19.09 9.72 -38.94
N PRO A 510 -18.31 10.37 -38.06
CA PRO A 510 -16.86 10.52 -38.22
C PRO A 510 -16.06 9.21 -38.34
N ALA A 511 -16.56 8.09 -37.81
CA ALA A 511 -15.91 6.78 -37.91
C ALA A 511 -15.49 6.41 -39.34
N PHE A 512 -16.37 6.66 -40.31
CA PHE A 512 -16.19 6.25 -41.72
C PHE A 512 -15.28 7.20 -42.52
N ASP A 513 -14.75 8.26 -41.89
CA ASP A 513 -13.62 9.01 -42.45
C ASP A 513 -12.32 8.20 -42.38
N HIS A 514 -12.24 7.14 -41.55
CA HIS A 514 -11.08 6.26 -41.50
C HIS A 514 -10.99 5.37 -42.75
N PRO A 515 -9.84 5.28 -43.44
CA PRO A 515 -9.69 4.46 -44.64
C PRO A 515 -10.13 3.01 -44.47
N ALA A 516 -9.78 2.37 -43.34
CA ALA A 516 -10.14 0.96 -43.09
C ALA A 516 -11.61 0.75 -42.70
N LEU A 517 -12.38 1.81 -42.41
CA LEU A 517 -13.79 1.70 -42.00
C LEU A 517 -14.78 2.14 -43.10
N LYS A 518 -14.32 2.57 -44.28
CA LYS A 518 -15.19 3.10 -45.35
C LYS A 518 -16.32 2.16 -45.78
N ASN A 519 -16.05 0.85 -45.79
CA ASN A 519 -17.01 -0.20 -46.16
C ASN A 519 -17.41 -1.05 -44.94
N HIS A 520 -17.28 -0.50 -43.73
CA HIS A 520 -17.56 -1.22 -42.48
C HIS A 520 -19.06 -1.48 -42.33
N THR A 521 -19.44 -2.73 -42.09
CA THR A 521 -20.84 -3.09 -41.83
C THR A 521 -21.19 -2.76 -40.39
N ILE A 522 -22.18 -1.89 -40.19
CA ILE A 522 -22.55 -1.41 -38.85
C ILE A 522 -23.24 -2.54 -38.08
N GLN A 523 -22.53 -3.11 -37.12
CA GLN A 523 -23.13 -3.94 -36.09
C GLN A 523 -24.04 -3.08 -35.21
N MET A 524 -25.36 -3.27 -35.25
CA MET A 524 -26.31 -2.41 -34.50
C MET A 524 -26.41 -2.77 -33.01
N GLN A 525 -26.19 -4.02 -32.65
CA GLN A 525 -26.21 -4.55 -31.28
C GLN A 525 -25.12 -5.64 -31.12
N PRO A 526 -24.53 -5.80 -29.92
CA PRO A 526 -23.61 -6.90 -29.64
C PRO A 526 -24.31 -8.26 -29.76
N SER A 527 -23.56 -9.31 -30.15
CA SER A 527 -24.08 -10.69 -30.24
C SER A 527 -24.36 -11.31 -28.86
N PHE A 528 -23.81 -10.70 -27.83
CA PHE A 528 -23.83 -11.14 -26.44
C PHE A 528 -23.78 -9.89 -25.56
N ILE A 529 -24.74 -9.77 -24.64
CA ILE A 529 -24.67 -8.81 -23.53
C ILE A 529 -24.36 -9.65 -22.29
N PRO A 530 -23.25 -9.43 -21.58
CA PRO A 530 -22.94 -10.20 -20.39
C PRO A 530 -23.96 -9.89 -19.28
N SER A 531 -24.49 -10.94 -18.65
CA SER A 531 -25.44 -10.81 -17.54
C SER A 531 -24.82 -10.03 -16.39
N THR A 532 -25.52 -8.98 -15.94
CA THR A 532 -25.15 -8.16 -14.78
C THR A 532 -25.67 -8.71 -13.45
N GLU A 533 -26.25 -9.92 -13.46
CA GLU A 533 -26.91 -10.54 -12.30
C GLU A 533 -26.04 -10.55 -11.04
N THR A 534 -26.59 -9.98 -9.97
CA THR A 534 -26.02 -10.06 -8.63
C THR A 534 -26.28 -11.45 -8.03
N PRO A 535 -25.33 -12.06 -7.31
CA PRO A 535 -25.53 -13.38 -6.69
C PRO A 535 -26.67 -13.43 -5.66
N ASN A 536 -27.09 -12.28 -5.14
CA ASN A 536 -28.31 -12.13 -4.34
C ASN A 536 -29.37 -11.41 -5.18
N GLY A 537 -30.56 -12.01 -5.29
CA GLY A 537 -31.69 -11.51 -6.07
C GLY A 537 -32.44 -10.31 -5.47
N GLU A 538 -31.78 -9.52 -4.63
CA GLU A 538 -32.30 -8.25 -4.16
C GLU A 538 -31.86 -7.13 -5.12
N ARG A 539 -32.82 -6.44 -5.73
CA ARG A 539 -32.56 -5.15 -6.36
C ARG A 539 -32.23 -4.16 -5.25
N GLU A 540 -30.95 -4.04 -4.90
CA GLU A 540 -30.48 -2.88 -4.14
C GLU A 540 -31.04 -1.61 -4.79
N ASN A 541 -31.51 -0.66 -3.96
CA ASN A 541 -32.11 0.59 -4.43
C ASN A 541 -31.19 1.25 -5.47
N SER A 542 -31.58 1.18 -6.74
CA SER A 542 -30.72 1.54 -7.87
C SER A 542 -30.21 2.96 -7.70
N ARG A 543 -28.90 3.12 -7.47
CA ARG A 543 -28.25 4.41 -7.23
C ARG A 543 -28.62 5.38 -8.37
N PRO A 544 -28.96 6.64 -8.07
CA PRO A 544 -29.46 7.52 -9.11
C PRO A 544 -28.38 7.77 -10.17
N VAL A 545 -28.70 7.38 -11.39
CA VAL A 545 -27.80 7.45 -12.54
C VAL A 545 -27.87 8.83 -13.17
N VAL A 546 -26.72 9.37 -13.60
CA VAL A 546 -26.66 10.68 -14.26
C VAL A 546 -27.33 10.67 -15.63
N SER A 547 -27.93 11.81 -15.99
CA SER A 547 -28.58 12.03 -17.28
C SER A 547 -27.80 13.05 -18.11
N GLN A 548 -27.99 13.06 -19.43
CA GLN A 548 -27.44 14.12 -20.28
C GLN A 548 -28.45 15.24 -20.50
N LEU A 549 -28.05 16.49 -20.19
CA LEU A 549 -28.94 17.66 -20.19
C LEU A 549 -29.73 17.85 -21.49
N TRP A 550 -29.11 17.58 -22.64
CA TRP A 550 -29.72 17.80 -23.95
C TRP A 550 -30.99 16.96 -24.16
N LYS A 551 -31.14 15.82 -23.47
CA LYS A 551 -32.32 14.94 -23.55
C LYS A 551 -33.59 15.63 -23.05
N LYS A 552 -33.49 16.59 -22.13
CA LYS A 552 -34.61 17.45 -21.69
C LYS A 552 -35.22 18.28 -22.83
N ARG A 553 -34.45 18.51 -23.91
CA ARG A 553 -34.85 19.30 -25.09
C ARG A 553 -35.19 18.43 -26.30
N GLY A 554 -35.22 17.10 -26.14
CA GLY A 554 -35.74 16.15 -27.13
C GLY A 554 -34.79 15.01 -27.50
N SER A 555 -35.18 14.22 -28.50
CA SER A 555 -34.45 13.05 -29.01
C SER A 555 -34.06 13.19 -30.49
N CYS A 556 -33.11 12.35 -30.93
CA CYS A 556 -32.76 12.19 -32.34
C CYS A 556 -33.67 11.15 -33.03
N PRO A 557 -34.01 11.34 -34.32
CA PRO A 557 -34.82 10.38 -35.07
C PRO A 557 -34.08 9.06 -35.33
N LYS A 558 -34.83 7.98 -35.57
CA LYS A 558 -34.27 6.67 -35.96
C LYS A 558 -33.38 6.80 -37.19
N GLY A 559 -32.30 6.02 -37.24
CA GLY A 559 -31.28 6.10 -38.30
C GLY A 559 -30.28 7.27 -38.15
N THR A 560 -30.33 8.01 -37.05
CA THR A 560 -29.35 9.07 -36.74
C THR A 560 -28.75 8.88 -35.35
N ILE A 561 -27.59 9.48 -35.11
CA ILE A 561 -26.89 9.50 -33.82
C ILE A 561 -26.65 10.95 -33.36
N PRO A 562 -26.72 11.24 -32.04
CA PRO A 562 -26.43 12.55 -31.48
C PRO A 562 -24.92 12.80 -31.38
N ILE A 563 -24.43 13.83 -32.07
CA ILE A 563 -23.02 14.29 -32.03
C ILE A 563 -22.98 15.74 -31.53
N ARG A 564 -22.15 16.03 -30.50
CA ARG A 564 -21.93 17.41 -30.05
C ARG A 564 -21.20 18.22 -31.13
N ARG A 565 -21.74 19.38 -31.52
CA ARG A 565 -21.08 20.27 -32.49
C ARG A 565 -19.88 20.98 -31.87
N ILE A 566 -18.71 20.83 -32.49
CA ILE A 566 -17.47 21.49 -32.09
C ILE A 566 -17.48 22.95 -32.55
N ARG A 567 -17.24 23.89 -31.63
CA ARG A 567 -17.24 25.32 -31.94
C ARG A 567 -15.87 25.79 -32.45
N ARG A 568 -15.84 26.90 -33.20
CA ARG A 568 -14.60 27.50 -33.72
C ARG A 568 -13.55 27.80 -32.64
N ARG A 569 -13.98 28.16 -31.44
CA ARG A 569 -13.11 28.47 -30.29
C ARG A 569 -12.44 27.23 -29.68
N GLU A 570 -13.05 26.06 -29.82
CA GLU A 570 -12.55 24.78 -29.29
C GLU A 570 -11.40 24.29 -30.20
N LEU A 571 -11.66 24.24 -31.51
CA LEU A 571 -10.67 23.95 -32.56
C LEU A 571 -9.47 24.90 -32.67
N LEU A 572 -9.48 26.01 -31.92
CA LEU A 572 -8.35 26.95 -31.79
C LEU A 572 -7.46 26.65 -30.56
N ARG A 573 -7.95 25.84 -29.61
CA ARG A 573 -7.32 25.54 -28.32
C ARG A 573 -6.78 24.11 -28.26
N THR A 574 -7.45 23.19 -28.94
CA THR A 574 -7.18 21.76 -28.91
C THR A 574 -7.17 21.14 -30.32
N ASN A 575 -6.56 19.96 -30.43
CA ASN A 575 -6.63 19.10 -31.61
C ASN A 575 -7.48 17.83 -31.40
N GLY A 576 -8.16 17.66 -30.26
CA GLY A 576 -8.95 16.48 -29.91
C GLY A 576 -8.12 15.30 -29.37
N ARG A 577 -6.84 15.53 -29.01
CA ARG A 577 -5.87 14.49 -28.64
C ARG A 577 -5.28 14.72 -27.26
N LYS A 578 -5.06 13.64 -26.52
CA LYS A 578 -4.22 13.64 -25.32
C LYS A 578 -2.77 14.04 -25.70
N SER A 579 -2.12 14.87 -24.89
CA SER A 579 -0.69 15.15 -25.04
C SER A 579 0.12 13.85 -24.89
N PRO A 580 1.12 13.57 -25.76
CA PRO A 580 1.93 12.37 -25.66
C PRO A 580 2.56 12.22 -24.29
N GLU A 581 2.59 10.98 -23.78
CA GLU A 581 3.28 10.69 -22.53
C GLU A 581 4.80 10.77 -22.77
N HIS A 582 5.48 11.53 -21.91
CA HIS A 582 6.94 11.61 -21.88
C HIS A 582 7.35 11.00 -20.54
N LEU A 583 8.21 9.99 -20.61
CA LEU A 583 8.63 9.17 -19.48
C LEU A 583 10.07 9.53 -19.12
N LYS A 584 10.36 9.72 -17.83
CA LYS A 584 11.74 9.89 -17.38
C LYS A 584 12.51 8.57 -17.47
N GLY A 585 13.78 8.66 -17.84
CA GLY A 585 14.76 7.58 -17.62
C GLY A 585 15.13 6.71 -18.82
N THR A 586 14.51 6.85 -20.00
CA THR A 586 14.92 6.05 -21.17
C THR A 586 16.20 6.58 -21.81
N ASN A 587 17.36 6.10 -21.37
CA ASN A 587 18.58 6.16 -22.18
C ASN A 587 18.34 5.43 -23.51
N LYS A 588 18.83 6.01 -24.62
CA LYS A 588 18.53 5.60 -26.00
C LYS A 588 19.29 4.33 -26.44
N THR A 589 19.17 3.24 -25.70
CA THR A 589 19.71 1.91 -26.06
C THR A 589 18.84 0.72 -25.65
N ALA A 590 17.69 0.95 -24.99
CA ALA A 590 16.71 -0.12 -24.74
C ALA A 590 15.87 -0.42 -26.01
N THR A 591 16.44 -1.20 -26.93
CA THR A 591 15.70 -1.79 -28.05
C THR A 591 14.68 -2.82 -27.56
N GLN A 592 13.41 -2.54 -27.86
CA GLN A 592 12.29 -3.47 -28.15
C GLN A 592 11.94 -4.65 -27.21
N ASP A 593 10.64 -4.93 -27.18
CA ASP A 593 10.02 -6.23 -26.87
C ASP A 593 10.14 -6.80 -25.45
N ARG A 594 9.84 -5.98 -24.44
CA ARG A 594 9.17 -6.48 -23.22
C ARG A 594 8.00 -5.60 -22.81
N PHE A 595 6.79 -6.10 -23.07
CA PHE A 595 5.83 -6.15 -21.97
C PHE A 595 5.85 -7.54 -21.35
N MET A 596 5.34 -7.61 -20.12
CA MET A 596 5.39 -8.76 -19.25
C MET A 596 4.81 -10.02 -19.92
N HIS A 597 5.68 -10.88 -20.42
CA HIS A 597 5.41 -12.31 -20.39
C HIS A 597 5.65 -12.78 -18.95
N LEU A 598 4.67 -13.46 -18.34
CA LEU A 598 4.81 -14.11 -17.02
C LEU A 598 5.80 -15.29 -17.02
N ASN A 599 6.59 -15.43 -18.08
CA ASN A 599 7.72 -16.33 -18.15
C ASN A 599 9.02 -15.54 -17.94
N ASN A 600 9.43 -15.48 -16.67
CA ASN A 600 10.84 -15.58 -16.28
C ASN A 600 11.76 -14.39 -16.65
N THR A 601 11.35 -13.15 -16.36
CA THR A 601 12.27 -11.98 -16.43
C THR A 601 12.24 -11.09 -15.18
N LYS A 602 13.01 -11.52 -14.18
CA LYS A 602 13.62 -10.74 -13.08
C LYS A 602 13.78 -9.23 -13.38
N GLY A 603 12.99 -8.41 -12.71
CA GLY A 603 13.14 -6.95 -12.73
C GLY A 603 12.05 -6.27 -11.89
N PRO A 604 12.37 -5.18 -11.17
CA PRO A 604 11.37 -4.43 -10.41
C PRO A 604 10.28 -3.90 -11.36
N MET A 605 9.02 -3.97 -10.93
CA MET A 605 7.87 -3.59 -11.75
C MET A 605 7.75 -2.06 -11.88
N LEU A 606 8.62 -1.49 -12.71
CA LEU A 606 8.72 -0.06 -12.95
C LEU A 606 7.48 0.43 -13.72
N TYR A 607 6.47 0.93 -13.02
CA TYR A 607 5.37 1.68 -13.64
C TYR A 607 5.92 3.03 -14.13
N PRO A 608 6.06 3.27 -15.44
CA PRO A 608 6.69 4.48 -15.95
C PRO A 608 5.73 5.65 -15.79
N THR A 609 6.05 6.57 -14.87
CA THR A 609 5.20 7.72 -14.56
C THR A 609 5.34 8.81 -15.63
N PRO A 610 4.26 9.27 -16.29
CA PRO A 610 4.35 10.34 -17.27
C PRO A 610 4.62 11.70 -16.61
N GLU A 611 5.60 12.46 -17.10
CA GLU A 611 6.08 13.69 -16.44
C GLU A 611 4.98 14.72 -16.11
N ASN A 612 3.98 14.84 -16.98
CA ASN A 612 2.91 15.84 -16.89
C ASN A 612 1.54 15.23 -16.52
N ARG A 613 1.50 14.00 -16.00
CA ARG A 613 0.27 13.31 -15.56
C ARG A 613 0.43 12.68 -14.20
N SER A 614 -0.67 12.64 -13.47
CA SER A 614 -0.76 11.98 -12.17
C SER A 614 -2.01 11.11 -12.15
N THR A 615 -1.85 9.83 -11.84
CA THR A 615 -2.94 8.84 -11.73
C THR A 615 -3.13 8.35 -10.30
N ALA A 616 -4.35 7.97 -9.96
CA ALA A 616 -4.67 7.23 -8.74
C ALA A 616 -5.72 6.16 -9.11
N ILE A 617 -5.29 4.89 -9.14
CA ILE A 617 -6.01 3.79 -9.82
C ILE A 617 -5.99 2.49 -9.01
N LEU A 618 -7.06 1.70 -9.17
CA LEU A 618 -7.08 0.26 -8.99
C LEU A 618 -6.62 -0.38 -10.29
N LEU A 619 -5.77 -1.41 -10.19
CA LEU A 619 -5.15 -2.09 -11.32
C LEU A 619 -5.28 -3.60 -11.14
N THR A 620 -5.52 -4.32 -12.22
CA THR A 620 -5.31 -5.77 -12.30
C THR A 620 -4.55 -6.16 -13.56
N TYR A 621 -3.74 -7.22 -13.44
CA TYR A 621 -3.01 -7.85 -14.54
C TYR A 621 -3.52 -9.27 -14.74
N GLY A 622 -3.47 -9.74 -15.98
CA GLY A 622 -3.86 -11.09 -16.34
C GLY A 622 -3.87 -11.28 -17.84
N TYR A 623 -3.63 -12.51 -18.29
CA TYR A 623 -3.89 -12.85 -19.68
C TYR A 623 -5.38 -13.14 -19.82
N ASN A 624 -6.00 -12.55 -20.86
CA ASN A 624 -7.37 -12.85 -21.31
C ASN A 624 -8.54 -12.05 -20.70
N TYR A 625 -8.35 -10.78 -20.34
CA TYR A 625 -9.51 -9.91 -20.04
C TYR A 625 -10.24 -9.52 -21.35
N VAL A 626 -11.51 -9.89 -21.46
CA VAL A 626 -12.39 -9.54 -22.59
C VAL A 626 -13.40 -8.44 -22.22
N GLY A 627 -13.31 -7.86 -21.03
CA GLY A 627 -14.10 -6.70 -20.63
C GLY A 627 -13.89 -6.27 -19.18
N ALA A 628 -14.54 -5.17 -18.82
CA ALA A 628 -14.55 -4.57 -17.49
C ALA A 628 -15.86 -3.80 -17.24
N SER A 629 -16.23 -3.67 -15.98
CA SER A 629 -17.37 -2.85 -15.51
C SER A 629 -16.97 -1.95 -14.34
N GLY A 630 -17.75 -0.90 -14.10
CA GLY A 630 -17.69 -0.11 -12.87
C GLY A 630 -18.71 1.03 -12.82
N GLU A 631 -19.22 1.33 -11.63
CA GLU A 631 -20.08 2.47 -11.34
C GLU A 631 -19.24 3.69 -10.96
N ILE A 632 -18.92 4.56 -11.92
CA ILE A 632 -18.09 5.74 -11.64
C ILE A 632 -18.94 6.83 -11.00
N ASN A 633 -18.62 7.21 -9.77
CA ASN A 633 -19.26 8.32 -9.06
C ASN A 633 -18.92 9.66 -9.72
N VAL A 634 -19.93 10.50 -9.94
CA VAL A 634 -19.80 11.72 -10.77
C VAL A 634 -19.61 12.96 -9.91
N TRP A 635 -18.52 13.70 -10.15
CA TRP A 635 -18.21 14.98 -9.51
C TRP A 635 -17.87 16.04 -10.56
N ASN A 636 -17.91 17.33 -10.19
CA ASN A 636 -17.37 18.42 -11.00
C ASN A 636 -16.14 19.07 -10.35
N PRO A 637 -14.98 18.39 -10.35
CA PRO A 637 -13.75 18.88 -9.74
C PRO A 637 -13.22 20.16 -10.40
N ARG A 638 -12.55 20.99 -9.58
CA ARG A 638 -11.86 22.19 -10.05
C ARG A 638 -10.65 21.82 -10.91
N VAL A 639 -10.57 22.42 -12.10
CA VAL A 639 -9.36 22.51 -12.93
C VAL A 639 -8.75 23.91 -12.78
N GLU A 640 -7.44 24.02 -12.49
CA GLU A 640 -6.79 25.31 -12.22
C GLU A 640 -6.53 26.13 -13.49
N ARG A 641 -6.07 25.49 -14.57
CA ARG A 641 -5.64 26.18 -15.80
C ARG A 641 -6.29 25.59 -17.04
N LEU A 642 -6.50 26.41 -18.06
CA LEU A 642 -7.18 26.01 -19.31
C LEU A 642 -6.64 24.74 -20.00
N PRO A 643 -5.31 24.50 -20.14
CA PRO A 643 -4.80 23.30 -20.82
C PRO A 643 -4.79 22.05 -19.92
N GLU A 644 -5.16 22.18 -18.65
CA GLU A 644 -5.21 21.06 -17.72
C GLU A 644 -6.55 20.33 -17.84
N PHE A 645 -6.57 19.07 -17.40
CA PHE A 645 -7.79 18.29 -17.31
C PHE A 645 -7.73 17.28 -16.18
N THR A 646 -8.90 16.77 -15.81
CA THR A 646 -9.08 15.70 -14.86
C THR A 646 -10.13 14.72 -15.37
N THR A 647 -9.98 13.44 -15.04
CA THR A 647 -10.85 12.35 -15.48
C THR A 647 -11.09 11.36 -14.35
N ALA A 648 -12.23 10.69 -14.38
CA ALA A 648 -12.44 9.39 -13.75
C ALA A 648 -12.92 8.40 -14.84
N GLN A 649 -12.22 7.29 -15.03
CA GLN A 649 -12.47 6.37 -16.14
C GLN A 649 -12.05 4.92 -15.85
N ILE A 650 -12.46 4.03 -16.76
CA ILE A 650 -11.96 2.66 -16.88
C ILE A 650 -11.03 2.60 -18.10
N TRP A 651 -9.90 1.90 -17.97
CA TRP A 651 -9.02 1.56 -19.09
C TRP A 651 -8.99 0.05 -19.28
N LEU A 652 -9.01 -0.41 -20.53
CA LEU A 652 -8.50 -1.73 -20.91
C LEU A 652 -7.28 -1.53 -21.82
N LYS A 653 -6.16 -2.20 -21.51
CA LYS A 653 -4.88 -1.99 -22.19
C LYS A 653 -4.21 -3.29 -22.65
N SER A 654 -3.44 -3.22 -23.74
CA SER A 654 -2.62 -4.33 -24.25
C SER A 654 -1.37 -3.82 -25.00
N GLY A 655 -0.22 -4.49 -24.86
CA GLY A 655 1.07 -4.09 -25.48
C GLY A 655 1.89 -3.08 -24.66
N ALA A 656 3.22 -3.03 -24.86
CA ALA A 656 4.24 -2.42 -23.99
C ALA A 656 3.91 -1.04 -23.36
N VAL A 657 4.45 -0.70 -22.17
CA VAL A 657 4.15 0.61 -21.53
C VAL A 657 4.43 1.80 -22.44
N ASN A 658 5.51 1.73 -23.22
CA ASN A 658 5.89 2.81 -24.12
C ASN A 658 5.16 2.71 -25.46
N ASN A 659 4.34 1.69 -25.71
CA ASN A 659 3.64 1.40 -26.96
C ASN A 659 2.45 0.42 -26.75
N PHE A 660 1.39 0.92 -26.11
CA PHE A 660 0.17 0.16 -25.83
C PHE A 660 -1.00 0.62 -26.69
N GLU A 661 -1.95 -0.29 -26.84
CA GLU A 661 -3.31 0.00 -27.29
C GLU A 661 -4.23 0.13 -26.05
N SER A 662 -5.13 1.11 -26.06
CA SER A 662 -6.16 1.27 -25.03
C SER A 662 -7.54 1.59 -25.61
N VAL A 663 -8.57 1.16 -24.89
CA VAL A 663 -9.93 1.71 -24.96
C VAL A 663 -10.34 2.19 -23.58
N GLU A 664 -10.98 3.36 -23.53
CA GLU A 664 -11.22 4.12 -22.31
C GLU A 664 -12.60 4.78 -22.35
N ALA A 665 -13.32 4.75 -21.23
CA ALA A 665 -14.56 5.50 -21.07
C ALA A 665 -14.75 5.98 -19.63
N GLY A 666 -15.34 7.15 -19.46
CA GLY A 666 -15.49 7.79 -18.16
C GLY A 666 -16.13 9.16 -18.20
N TRP A 667 -15.89 9.96 -17.17
CA TRP A 667 -16.20 11.39 -17.19
C TRP A 667 -14.94 12.25 -17.08
N THR A 668 -14.97 13.44 -17.68
CA THR A 668 -13.87 14.40 -17.66
C THR A 668 -14.34 15.83 -17.40
N VAL A 669 -13.46 16.65 -16.81
CA VAL A 669 -13.54 18.11 -16.86
C VAL A 669 -12.30 18.61 -17.62
N HIS A 670 -12.50 19.14 -18.84
CA HIS A 670 -11.41 19.53 -19.75
C HIS A 670 -11.69 20.88 -20.44
N PRO A 671 -11.40 22.02 -19.80
CA PRO A 671 -11.75 23.35 -20.31
C PRO A 671 -11.17 23.73 -21.67
N ALA A 672 -9.99 23.22 -22.04
CA ALA A 672 -9.45 23.45 -23.39
C ALA A 672 -10.23 22.74 -24.51
N GLU A 673 -10.91 21.62 -24.23
CA GLU A 673 -11.61 20.79 -25.23
C GLU A 673 -13.06 21.26 -25.40
N TYR A 674 -13.79 21.38 -24.29
CA TYR A 674 -15.22 21.70 -24.31
C TYR A 674 -15.53 23.20 -24.13
N SER A 675 -14.53 24.01 -23.76
CA SER A 675 -14.68 25.44 -23.47
C SER A 675 -15.61 25.80 -22.31
N ASP A 676 -15.81 24.86 -21.37
CA ASP A 676 -16.41 25.06 -20.06
C ASP A 676 -15.75 24.15 -19.00
N ALA A 677 -16.12 24.31 -17.74
CA ALA A 677 -15.72 23.45 -16.62
C ALA A 677 -16.93 22.64 -16.13
N ARG A 678 -17.61 21.93 -17.04
CA ARG A 678 -18.63 20.94 -16.70
C ARG A 678 -18.08 19.53 -16.84
N THR A 679 -18.59 18.63 -16.02
CA THR A 679 -18.37 17.19 -16.14
C THR A 679 -19.07 16.64 -17.37
N ARG A 680 -18.32 15.94 -18.22
CA ARG A 680 -18.79 15.44 -19.52
C ARG A 680 -18.45 13.96 -19.66
N PHE A 681 -19.41 13.16 -20.13
CA PHE A 681 -19.17 11.77 -20.47
C PHE A 681 -18.31 11.72 -21.73
N PHE A 682 -17.21 10.95 -21.70
CA PHE A 682 -16.27 10.87 -22.80
C PHE A 682 -15.78 9.45 -23.04
N VAL A 683 -15.25 9.26 -24.25
CA VAL A 683 -14.49 8.08 -24.64
C VAL A 683 -13.11 8.47 -25.15
N TYR A 684 -12.14 7.57 -25.00
CA TYR A 684 -10.83 7.69 -25.61
C TYR A 684 -10.36 6.31 -26.11
N TRP A 685 -9.47 6.31 -27.09
CA TRP A 685 -8.74 5.11 -27.52
C TRP A 685 -7.36 5.51 -28.05
N THR A 686 -6.39 4.60 -28.09
CA THR A 686 -5.12 4.79 -28.81
C THR A 686 -4.57 3.41 -29.22
N VAL A 687 -3.69 3.38 -30.22
CA VAL A 687 -2.93 2.20 -30.63
C VAL A 687 -1.41 2.41 -30.56
N ASP A 688 -0.97 3.53 -29.98
CA ASP A 688 0.45 3.90 -29.94
C ASP A 688 0.88 4.62 -28.65
N GLY A 689 0.17 4.41 -27.53
CA GLY A 689 0.47 5.06 -26.25
C GLY A 689 0.36 6.59 -26.31
N TYR A 690 -0.72 7.11 -26.90
CA TYR A 690 -1.02 8.53 -27.05
C TYR A 690 -0.04 9.36 -27.91
N LYS A 691 0.83 8.75 -28.73
CA LYS A 691 1.86 9.48 -29.48
C LYS A 691 1.32 10.22 -30.69
N LYS A 692 0.66 9.49 -31.61
CA LYS A 692 0.14 10.01 -32.88
C LYS A 692 -1.31 9.59 -33.12
N THR A 693 -1.81 8.58 -32.42
CA THR A 693 -3.19 8.06 -32.57
C THR A 693 -4.07 8.39 -31.38
N GLY A 694 -5.37 8.18 -31.56
CA GLY A 694 -6.38 8.40 -30.54
C GLY A 694 -7.08 9.75 -30.61
N CYS A 695 -8.27 9.79 -29.99
CA CYS A 695 -9.12 10.96 -29.89
C CYS A 695 -10.02 10.91 -28.66
N PHE A 696 -10.36 12.10 -28.16
CA PHE A 696 -11.56 12.29 -27.34
C PHE A 696 -12.81 12.21 -28.24
N ASP A 697 -13.81 11.46 -27.81
CA ASP A 697 -15.13 11.38 -28.44
C ASP A 697 -15.06 11.11 -29.96
N LEU A 698 -15.96 11.74 -30.72
CA LEU A 698 -16.01 11.72 -32.18
C LEU A 698 -15.21 12.88 -32.81
N THR A 699 -14.22 13.45 -32.11
CA THR A 699 -13.35 14.52 -32.65
C THR A 699 -12.38 14.01 -33.73
N CYS A 700 -12.23 12.70 -33.85
CA CYS A 700 -11.83 12.02 -35.08
C CYS A 700 -12.49 10.63 -35.18
N TYR A 701 -12.07 9.85 -36.17
CA TYR A 701 -12.56 8.50 -36.40
C TYR A 701 -12.13 7.50 -35.31
N GLY A 702 -12.79 6.35 -35.27
CA GLY A 702 -12.36 5.17 -34.49
C GLY A 702 -13.43 4.56 -33.60
N PHE A 703 -14.44 5.33 -33.18
CA PHE A 703 -15.60 4.81 -32.47
C PHE A 703 -16.83 4.85 -33.38
N VAL A 704 -17.51 3.72 -33.55
CA VAL A 704 -18.78 3.60 -34.28
C VAL A 704 -19.91 3.71 -33.27
N GLN A 705 -20.53 4.88 -33.20
CA GLN A 705 -21.70 5.11 -32.36
C GLN A 705 -22.97 4.60 -33.06
N THR A 706 -23.86 3.96 -32.31
CA THR A 706 -25.12 3.38 -32.80
C THR A 706 -26.35 3.88 -32.05
N SER A 707 -26.19 4.33 -30.79
CA SER A 707 -27.30 4.81 -29.97
C SER A 707 -27.81 6.21 -30.35
N THR A 708 -29.13 6.39 -30.30
CA THR A 708 -29.82 7.70 -30.37
C THR A 708 -29.82 8.46 -29.04
N GLU A 709 -29.43 7.79 -27.94
CA GLU A 709 -29.76 8.22 -26.57
C GLU A 709 -28.61 8.93 -25.85
N ILE A 710 -27.36 8.64 -26.21
CA ILE A 710 -26.15 9.16 -25.56
C ILE A 710 -25.30 9.91 -26.57
N ALA A 711 -24.96 11.16 -26.27
CA ALA A 711 -24.05 12.00 -27.04
C ALA A 711 -22.67 12.03 -26.38
N LEU A 712 -21.63 11.55 -27.08
CA LEU A 712 -20.25 11.65 -26.60
C LEU A 712 -19.82 13.12 -26.45
N GLY A 713 -19.10 13.41 -25.38
CA GLY A 713 -18.73 14.77 -24.96
C GLY A 713 -19.87 15.59 -24.35
N GLY A 714 -21.07 15.01 -24.18
CA GLY A 714 -22.23 15.67 -23.56
C GLY A 714 -22.09 15.84 -22.04
N ALA A 715 -22.59 16.97 -21.51
CA ALA A 715 -22.60 17.24 -20.07
C ALA A 715 -23.51 16.25 -19.33
N VAL A 716 -23.03 15.73 -18.19
CA VAL A 716 -23.75 14.80 -17.32
C VAL A 716 -24.17 15.47 -16.01
N GLU A 717 -25.46 15.44 -15.71
CA GLU A 717 -26.05 16.03 -14.51
C GLU A 717 -27.21 15.16 -13.98
N PRO A 718 -27.46 15.15 -12.65
CA PRO A 718 -26.78 15.93 -11.61
C PRO A 718 -25.36 15.41 -11.29
N GLY A 719 -24.53 16.25 -10.68
CA GLY A 719 -23.28 15.83 -10.05
C GLY A 719 -23.48 15.53 -8.56
N SER A 720 -22.59 14.73 -7.99
CA SER A 720 -22.55 14.48 -6.53
C SER A 720 -22.01 15.69 -5.78
N SER A 721 -22.41 15.79 -4.51
CA SER A 721 -22.05 16.85 -3.58
C SER A 721 -21.90 16.28 -2.17
N SER A 722 -21.04 16.89 -1.35
CA SER A 722 -20.77 16.40 0.00
C SER A 722 -22.02 16.45 0.88
N PHE A 723 -22.23 15.42 1.72
CA PHE A 723 -23.42 15.23 2.56
C PHE A 723 -24.77 15.18 1.80
N GLN A 724 -24.75 15.04 0.48
CA GLN A 724 -25.94 15.04 -0.38
C GLN A 724 -25.99 13.79 -1.26
N GLN A 725 -27.02 13.70 -2.10
CA GLN A 725 -27.23 12.57 -3.01
C GLN A 725 -25.98 12.33 -3.88
N GLN A 726 -25.44 11.11 -3.81
CA GLN A 726 -24.38 10.65 -4.69
C GLN A 726 -24.99 10.11 -5.98
N TYR A 727 -24.39 10.45 -7.12
CA TYR A 727 -24.79 10.00 -8.45
C TYR A 727 -23.68 9.17 -9.08
N VAL A 728 -24.07 8.16 -9.86
CA VAL A 728 -23.14 7.24 -10.53
C VAL A 728 -23.34 7.21 -12.04
N LEU A 729 -22.31 6.74 -12.73
CA LEU A 729 -22.24 6.57 -14.16
C LEU A 729 -21.74 5.14 -14.41
N PRO A 730 -22.67 4.17 -14.57
CA PRO A 730 -22.31 2.78 -14.85
C PRO A 730 -21.72 2.64 -16.25
N ILE A 731 -20.51 2.10 -16.33
CA ILE A 731 -19.80 1.82 -17.58
C ILE A 731 -19.50 0.33 -17.65
N ASN A 732 -19.84 -0.27 -18.79
CA ASN A 732 -19.41 -1.62 -19.15
C ASN A 732 -18.69 -1.54 -20.51
N ILE A 733 -17.48 -2.09 -20.60
CA ILE A 733 -16.73 -2.24 -21.85
C ILE A 733 -16.45 -3.73 -22.04
N PHE A 734 -16.78 -4.31 -23.19
CA PHE A 734 -16.48 -5.72 -23.47
C PHE A 734 -16.27 -6.01 -24.95
N MET A 735 -15.50 -7.04 -25.27
CA MET A 735 -15.31 -7.54 -26.62
C MET A 735 -16.46 -8.48 -27.00
N ASP A 736 -17.05 -8.23 -28.17
CA ASP A 736 -17.99 -9.16 -28.80
C ASP A 736 -17.23 -10.40 -29.32
N PRO A 737 -17.59 -11.62 -28.89
CA PRO A 737 -16.87 -12.84 -29.27
C PRO A 737 -17.05 -13.25 -30.74
N THR A 738 -18.03 -12.69 -31.46
CA THR A 738 -18.31 -12.98 -32.87
C THR A 738 -17.65 -11.99 -33.82
N THR A 739 -17.58 -10.71 -33.45
CA THR A 739 -17.06 -9.64 -34.30
C THR A 739 -15.72 -9.06 -33.85
N THR A 740 -15.22 -9.42 -32.66
CA THR A 740 -14.05 -8.81 -31.98
C THR A 740 -14.19 -7.29 -31.73
N ASN A 741 -15.40 -6.75 -31.86
CA ASN A 741 -15.67 -5.33 -31.62
C ASN A 741 -15.75 -5.05 -30.11
N TRP A 742 -15.05 -4.01 -29.64
CA TRP A 742 -15.13 -3.58 -28.25
C TRP A 742 -16.34 -2.68 -28.06
N TRP A 743 -17.41 -3.23 -27.49
CA TRP A 743 -18.64 -2.51 -27.18
C TRP A 743 -18.51 -1.69 -25.90
N LEU A 744 -19.11 -0.51 -25.93
CA LEU A 744 -19.34 0.36 -24.80
C LEU A 744 -20.84 0.41 -24.49
N VAL A 745 -21.20 0.03 -23.28
CA VAL A 745 -22.55 0.19 -22.72
C VAL A 745 -22.48 1.20 -21.58
N PHE A 746 -23.33 2.22 -21.68
CA PHE A 746 -23.55 3.23 -20.64
C PHE A 746 -24.89 2.91 -20.00
N HIS A 747 -24.94 2.68 -18.68
CA HIS A 747 -26.12 2.11 -18.03
C HIS A 747 -26.49 0.78 -18.74
N ASP A 748 -27.69 0.67 -19.34
CA ASP A 748 -28.11 -0.46 -20.19
C ASP A 748 -28.13 -0.13 -21.69
N ILE A 749 -27.57 1.03 -22.09
CA ILE A 749 -27.60 1.54 -23.46
C ILE A 749 -26.28 1.20 -24.15
N ALA A 750 -26.31 0.29 -25.12
CA ALA A 750 -25.19 0.06 -26.05
C ALA A 750 -24.95 1.33 -26.88
N VAL A 751 -23.94 2.12 -26.49
CA VAL A 751 -23.63 3.43 -27.09
C VAL A 751 -23.07 3.24 -28.49
N GLY A 752 -22.20 2.26 -28.64
CA GLY A 752 -21.43 1.96 -29.84
C GLY A 752 -20.23 1.07 -29.51
N TYR A 753 -19.28 0.99 -30.43
CA TYR A 753 -18.10 0.14 -30.28
C TYR A 753 -16.88 0.71 -31.00
N TRP A 754 -15.69 0.31 -30.55
CA TRP A 754 -14.46 0.41 -31.33
C TRP A 754 -14.29 -0.87 -32.18
N PRO A 755 -14.21 -0.79 -33.52
CA PRO A 755 -14.02 -1.96 -34.36
C PRO A 755 -12.73 -2.72 -34.03
N GLY A 756 -12.81 -4.05 -33.92
CA GLY A 756 -11.66 -4.91 -33.61
C GLY A 756 -10.50 -4.76 -34.61
N SER A 757 -10.82 -4.41 -35.86
CA SER A 757 -9.88 -4.13 -36.95
C SER A 757 -9.01 -2.88 -36.76
N LEU A 758 -9.27 -2.04 -35.76
CA LEU A 758 -8.37 -0.94 -35.39
C LEU A 758 -7.18 -1.41 -34.55
N PHE A 759 -7.29 -2.57 -33.92
CA PHE A 759 -6.39 -3.06 -32.90
C PHE A 759 -5.58 -4.26 -33.41
N SER A 760 -4.34 -4.35 -32.95
CA SER A 760 -3.43 -5.48 -33.17
C SER A 760 -3.20 -6.31 -31.90
N LEU A 761 -3.30 -5.68 -30.73
CA LEU A 761 -3.00 -6.26 -29.42
C LEU A 761 -4.29 -6.43 -28.59
N LEU A 762 -5.17 -5.41 -28.59
CA LEU A 762 -6.53 -5.51 -28.05
C LEU A 762 -7.47 -6.36 -28.92
N LYS A 763 -6.99 -6.89 -30.07
CA LYS A 763 -7.78 -7.76 -30.95
C LYS A 763 -8.21 -9.09 -30.30
N HIS A 764 -7.45 -9.55 -29.30
CA HIS A 764 -7.67 -10.85 -28.64
C HIS A 764 -8.12 -10.71 -27.18
N SER A 765 -7.52 -9.79 -26.43
CA SER A 765 -7.86 -9.46 -25.05
C SER A 765 -7.05 -8.26 -24.57
N ALA A 766 -7.48 -7.64 -23.47
CA ALA A 766 -6.63 -6.79 -22.66
C ALA A 766 -5.71 -7.63 -21.74
N THR A 767 -4.52 -7.11 -21.47
CA THR A 767 -3.54 -7.68 -20.51
C THR A 767 -3.61 -7.01 -19.14
N SER A 768 -4.20 -5.82 -19.07
CA SER A 768 -4.53 -5.14 -17.81
C SER A 768 -5.83 -4.37 -17.91
N VAL A 769 -6.46 -4.19 -16.75
CA VAL A 769 -7.63 -3.33 -16.56
C VAL A 769 -7.32 -2.38 -15.41
N GLU A 770 -7.67 -1.10 -15.60
CA GLU A 770 -7.50 -0.05 -14.59
C GLU A 770 -8.81 0.69 -14.35
N TRP A 771 -9.06 1.10 -13.12
CA TRP A 771 -10.19 1.94 -12.71
C TRP A 771 -9.66 3.10 -11.87
N GLY A 772 -10.06 4.34 -12.15
CA GLY A 772 -9.73 5.46 -11.26
C GLY A 772 -9.54 6.80 -11.96
N GLY A 773 -8.71 7.64 -11.35
CA GLY A 773 -8.54 9.03 -11.73
C GLY A 773 -7.22 9.33 -12.46
N GLN A 774 -7.25 10.35 -13.32
CA GLN A 774 -6.05 10.94 -13.93
C GLN A 774 -6.19 12.46 -14.02
N VAL A 775 -5.14 13.17 -13.61
CA VAL A 775 -4.94 14.61 -13.81
C VAL A 775 -3.81 14.83 -14.81
N TYR A 776 -3.99 15.79 -15.72
CA TYR A 776 -2.92 16.30 -16.58
C TYR A 776 -2.61 17.75 -16.25
N SER A 777 -1.35 18.04 -15.95
CA SER A 777 -0.84 19.41 -15.86
C SER A 777 0.66 19.45 -16.12
N VAL A 778 1.12 20.53 -16.76
CA VAL A 778 2.54 20.87 -16.87
C VAL A 778 3.19 21.17 -15.52
N ASN A 779 2.41 21.32 -14.43
CA ASN A 779 2.85 21.56 -13.06
C ASN A 779 2.80 20.30 -12.16
N VAL A 780 2.33 19.15 -12.66
CA VAL A 780 2.50 17.85 -11.96
C VAL A 780 3.99 17.64 -11.65
N ARG A 781 4.30 17.15 -10.46
CA ARG A 781 5.67 16.94 -9.93
C ARG A 781 6.58 18.17 -9.97
N LYS A 782 6.02 19.39 -10.02
CA LYS A 782 6.77 20.66 -10.00
C LYS A 782 6.28 21.55 -8.87
N THR A 783 7.10 22.51 -8.45
CA THR A 783 6.74 23.54 -7.46
C THR A 783 6.62 24.90 -8.15
N PRO A 784 5.50 25.64 -7.99
CA PRO A 784 4.27 25.25 -7.30
C PRO A 784 3.48 24.18 -8.07
N HIS A 785 2.96 23.19 -7.34
CA HIS A 785 2.11 22.14 -7.91
C HIS A 785 0.78 22.71 -8.43
N THR A 786 0.10 21.99 -9.34
CA THR A 786 -1.25 22.37 -9.77
C THR A 786 -2.27 22.28 -8.63
N LYS A 787 -3.31 23.11 -8.70
CA LYS A 787 -4.52 23.02 -7.86
C LYS A 787 -5.68 22.30 -8.56
N THR A 788 -5.40 21.58 -9.65
CA THR A 788 -6.39 20.73 -10.34
C THR A 788 -6.67 19.48 -9.50
N ALA A 789 -7.95 19.30 -9.18
CA ALA A 789 -8.45 18.20 -8.36
C ALA A 789 -8.71 16.93 -9.17
N MET A 790 -8.50 15.78 -8.54
CA MET A 790 -8.89 14.45 -9.02
C MET A 790 -10.15 13.99 -8.28
N GLY A 791 -11.07 13.30 -8.97
CA GLY A 791 -12.30 12.81 -8.36
C GLY A 791 -13.17 13.96 -7.84
N SER A 792 -13.44 14.00 -6.54
CA SER A 792 -14.13 15.11 -5.86
C SER A 792 -13.19 16.25 -5.45
N GLY A 793 -11.88 15.96 -5.33
CA GLY A 793 -10.88 16.84 -4.72
C GLY A 793 -10.64 16.61 -3.22
N ASN A 794 -11.47 15.79 -2.57
CA ASN A 794 -11.29 15.29 -1.20
C ASN A 794 -10.38 14.05 -1.20
N ASP A 795 -9.89 13.64 -0.03
CA ASP A 795 -9.03 12.46 0.09
C ASP A 795 -9.82 11.15 -0.07
N ALA A 796 -9.24 10.14 -0.71
CA ALA A 796 -9.80 8.79 -0.80
C ALA A 796 -10.15 8.18 0.57
N GLU A 797 -9.41 8.53 1.64
CA GLU A 797 -9.70 8.10 3.01
C GLU A 797 -11.01 8.71 3.58
N GLU A 798 -11.62 9.70 2.94
CA GLU A 798 -12.91 10.29 3.35
C GLU A 798 -14.14 9.46 2.88
N LEU A 799 -13.92 8.43 2.05
CA LEU A 799 -14.92 7.42 1.64
C LEU A 799 -16.25 8.00 1.08
N TYR A 800 -17.35 7.25 1.23
CA TYR A 800 -18.67 7.58 0.67
C TYR A 800 -19.17 8.95 1.13
N GLY A 801 -19.66 9.74 0.16
CA GLY A 801 -20.18 11.09 0.41
C GLY A 801 -19.14 12.20 0.37
N PHE A 802 -17.84 11.87 0.24
CA PHE A 802 -16.75 12.85 0.16
C PHE A 802 -15.76 12.54 -0.95
N ALA A 803 -15.19 11.34 -0.94
CA ALA A 803 -14.27 10.87 -1.97
C ALA A 803 -15.04 10.48 -3.24
N CYS A 804 -14.37 10.60 -4.40
CA CYS A 804 -14.89 9.97 -5.61
C CYS A 804 -14.61 8.47 -5.56
N PHE A 805 -15.53 7.68 -6.09
CA PHE A 805 -15.43 6.23 -6.08
C PHE A 805 -15.79 5.55 -7.40
N ILE A 806 -15.38 4.30 -7.54
CA ILE A 806 -15.85 3.35 -8.53
C ILE A 806 -16.41 2.14 -7.76
N GLY A 807 -17.73 1.98 -7.82
CA GLY A 807 -18.44 0.84 -7.25
C GLY A 807 -18.41 -0.36 -8.20
N GLN A 808 -18.49 -1.58 -7.66
CA GLN A 808 -18.50 -2.83 -8.44
C GLN A 808 -17.46 -2.89 -9.58
N PRO A 809 -16.15 -2.62 -9.31
CA PRO A 809 -15.10 -2.81 -10.30
C PRO A 809 -14.94 -4.32 -10.57
N ARG A 810 -15.41 -4.78 -11.73
CA ARG A 810 -15.36 -6.21 -12.12
C ARG A 810 -14.67 -6.36 -13.47
N ILE A 811 -14.01 -7.49 -13.67
CA ILE A 811 -13.52 -7.93 -14.98
C ILE A 811 -14.51 -8.89 -15.62
N LEU A 812 -14.41 -9.00 -16.94
CA LEU A 812 -15.01 -10.05 -17.75
C LEU A 812 -13.87 -10.80 -18.44
N ASP A 813 -13.83 -12.11 -18.28
CA ASP A 813 -12.94 -13.01 -19.01
C ASP A 813 -13.76 -14.02 -19.84
N TYR A 814 -13.10 -15.03 -20.38
CA TYR A 814 -13.77 -16.06 -21.20
C TYR A 814 -14.78 -16.94 -20.43
N SER A 815 -14.94 -16.82 -19.10
CA SER A 815 -16.07 -17.42 -18.39
C SER A 815 -17.39 -16.67 -18.61
N LYS A 816 -17.37 -15.53 -19.33
CA LYS A 816 -18.55 -14.72 -19.72
C LYS A 816 -19.38 -14.16 -18.56
N SER A 817 -18.83 -14.20 -17.34
CA SER A 817 -19.43 -13.69 -16.11
C SER A 817 -18.63 -12.51 -15.59
N TYR A 818 -19.29 -11.40 -15.26
CA TYR A 818 -18.64 -10.32 -14.50
C TYR A 818 -18.26 -10.82 -13.11
N LYS A 819 -16.99 -10.64 -12.73
CA LYS A 819 -16.48 -11.02 -11.41
C LYS A 819 -15.43 -10.05 -10.92
N TYR A 820 -15.33 -9.90 -9.60
CA TYR A 820 -14.25 -9.13 -9.01
C TYR A 820 -12.90 -9.79 -9.38
N PRO A 821 -11.90 -9.03 -9.86
CA PRO A 821 -10.59 -9.58 -10.23
C PRO A 821 -9.87 -10.25 -9.05
N THR A 822 -9.26 -11.42 -9.29
CA THR A 822 -8.58 -12.23 -8.27
C THR A 822 -7.36 -11.55 -7.67
N PHE A 823 -6.66 -10.74 -8.45
CA PHE A 823 -5.55 -9.89 -8.00
C PHE A 823 -5.86 -8.43 -8.30
N VAL A 824 -5.63 -7.54 -7.33
CA VAL A 824 -5.66 -6.09 -7.54
C VAL A 824 -4.52 -5.40 -6.80
N ALA A 825 -3.99 -4.34 -7.41
CA ALA A 825 -3.06 -3.41 -6.80
C ALA A 825 -3.66 -2.00 -6.80
N VAL A 826 -3.37 -1.21 -5.77
CA VAL A 826 -3.69 0.23 -5.73
C VAL A 826 -2.42 1.00 -6.06
N TRP A 827 -2.46 1.80 -7.12
CA TRP A 827 -1.33 2.61 -7.58
C TRP A 827 -1.65 4.11 -7.49
N LYS A 828 -0.67 4.92 -7.08
CA LYS A 828 -0.76 6.38 -7.13
C LYS A 828 0.58 7.03 -7.46
N ASP A 829 0.50 8.04 -8.31
CA ASP A 829 1.64 8.65 -8.99
C ASP A 829 2.36 9.75 -8.19
N GLU A 830 1.63 10.38 -7.27
CA GLU A 830 2.08 11.46 -6.39
C GLU A 830 1.44 11.29 -5.01
N TYR A 831 2.01 10.38 -4.22
CA TYR A 831 1.55 9.92 -2.90
C TYR A 831 1.12 11.03 -1.91
N ASN A 832 1.70 12.24 -2.02
CA ASN A 832 1.42 13.40 -1.16
C ASN A 832 0.34 14.35 -1.70
N CYS A 833 -0.08 14.20 -2.96
CA CYS A 833 -0.98 15.12 -3.66
C CYS A 833 -2.31 14.46 -4.03
N TYR A 834 -2.27 13.22 -4.55
CA TYR A 834 -3.44 12.42 -4.89
C TYR A 834 -3.44 11.11 -4.11
N SER A 835 -4.62 10.65 -3.70
CA SER A 835 -4.77 9.42 -2.91
C SER A 835 -5.74 8.44 -3.55
N ALA A 836 -5.60 7.18 -3.16
CA ALA A 836 -6.42 6.05 -3.59
C ALA A 836 -6.46 5.00 -2.49
N VAL A 837 -7.62 4.36 -2.31
CA VAL A 837 -7.90 3.31 -1.31
C VAL A 837 -8.90 2.33 -1.93
N ASN A 838 -8.66 1.02 -1.80
CA ASN A 838 -9.65 0.01 -2.16
C ASN A 838 -10.35 -0.50 -0.90
N TYR A 839 -11.62 -0.13 -0.71
CA TYR A 839 -12.34 -0.31 0.55
C TYR A 839 -13.45 -1.35 0.42
N LYS A 840 -13.51 -2.30 1.35
CA LYS A 840 -14.62 -3.27 1.45
C LYS A 840 -15.44 -2.96 2.69
N ALA A 841 -16.76 -2.81 2.54
CA ALA A 841 -17.67 -2.74 3.69
C ALA A 841 -17.67 -4.11 4.42
N GLY A 842 -17.97 -4.09 5.72
CA GLY A 842 -17.59 -5.17 6.64
C GLY A 842 -18.25 -6.54 6.43
N ASN A 843 -19.23 -6.68 5.52
CA ASN A 843 -19.87 -7.98 5.29
C ASN A 843 -19.06 -8.83 4.29
N ALA A 844 -19.15 -10.16 4.46
CA ALA A 844 -18.45 -11.11 3.60
C ALA A 844 -18.75 -10.93 2.09
N ASN A 845 -20.00 -10.58 1.76
CA ASN A 845 -20.52 -10.50 0.40
C ASN A 845 -20.40 -9.11 -0.25
N ASP A 846 -20.01 -8.06 0.50
CA ASP A 846 -19.96 -6.70 -0.05
C ASP A 846 -18.80 -6.57 -1.06
N GLU A 847 -19.07 -6.11 -2.28
CA GLU A 847 -18.00 -5.88 -3.25
C GLU A 847 -17.15 -4.67 -2.87
N ALA A 848 -15.83 -4.76 -3.10
CA ALA A 848 -14.94 -3.65 -2.79
C ALA A 848 -15.26 -2.43 -3.68
N THR A 849 -15.31 -1.26 -3.04
CA THR A 849 -15.47 0.04 -3.69
C THR A 849 -14.12 0.73 -3.73
N PHE A 850 -13.68 1.13 -4.92
CA PHE A 850 -12.41 1.84 -5.08
C PHE A 850 -12.61 3.35 -4.92
N PHE A 851 -11.91 3.98 -3.97
CA PHE A 851 -11.94 5.43 -3.72
C PHE A 851 -10.66 6.10 -4.20
N PHE A 852 -10.78 7.32 -4.74
CA PHE A 852 -9.64 8.13 -5.19
C PHE A 852 -9.96 9.64 -5.16
N GLY A 853 -8.93 10.48 -5.00
CA GLY A 853 -9.10 11.92 -4.99
C GLY A 853 -7.86 12.75 -4.64
N GLY A 854 -8.11 13.96 -4.12
CA GLY A 854 -7.11 14.99 -3.78
C GLY A 854 -6.82 15.99 -4.91
N PRO A 855 -6.20 17.15 -4.64
CA PRO A 855 -6.45 18.01 -3.50
C PRO A 855 -7.05 19.35 -3.94
N VAL A 856 -8.08 19.84 -3.23
CA VAL A 856 -8.48 21.25 -3.29
C VAL A 856 -7.77 22.04 -2.16
N SER A 857 -6.90 22.96 -2.56
CA SER A 857 -6.25 24.03 -1.78
C SER A 857 -5.37 23.67 -0.56
N PHE A 858 -5.88 22.98 0.47
CA PHE A 858 -5.20 22.91 1.78
C PHE A 858 -3.92 22.06 1.79
N LYS A 859 -3.87 20.99 0.99
CA LYS A 859 -2.68 20.09 0.90
C LYS A 859 -1.59 20.55 -0.07
N VAL A 860 -1.78 21.62 -0.84
CA VAL A 860 -0.78 22.08 -1.83
C VAL A 860 0.56 22.49 -1.18
N ARG A 861 0.57 22.86 0.12
CA ARG A 861 1.80 23.06 0.89
C ARG A 861 2.60 21.76 1.09
N LYS A 862 1.96 20.60 1.17
CA LYS A 862 2.61 19.27 1.27
C LYS A 862 3.18 18.76 -0.06
N CYS A 863 2.78 19.35 -1.20
CA CYS A 863 3.35 19.07 -2.53
C CYS A 863 4.63 19.90 -2.84
N LYS A 864 5.24 20.57 -1.84
CA LYS A 864 6.50 21.30 -1.99
C LYS A 864 7.70 20.38 -1.69
N SER A 865 8.83 20.63 -2.36
CA SER A 865 10.12 20.04 -1.97
C SER A 865 10.45 20.32 -0.51
N TRP A 866 10.98 19.31 0.19
CA TRP A 866 11.37 19.34 1.61
C TRP A 866 12.27 20.55 1.94
N LEU A 867 13.19 20.90 1.03
CA LEU A 867 14.09 22.05 1.15
C LEU A 867 13.36 23.41 1.25
N LEU A 868 12.23 23.55 0.52
CA LEU A 868 11.46 24.80 0.50
C LEU A 868 10.52 24.93 1.70
N GLN A 869 10.05 23.82 2.27
CA GLN A 869 9.31 23.84 3.53
C GLN A 869 10.20 24.34 4.68
N LEU A 870 11.46 23.90 4.76
CA LEU A 870 12.43 24.40 5.74
C LEU A 870 12.69 25.91 5.59
N LEU A 871 12.80 26.42 4.36
CA LEU A 871 13.03 27.85 4.10
C LEU A 871 11.81 28.73 4.43
N GLU A 872 10.59 28.25 4.19
CA GLU A 872 9.36 28.96 4.60
C GLU A 872 9.18 28.93 6.12
N ILE A 873 9.44 27.80 6.79
CA ILE A 873 9.43 27.72 8.26
C ILE A 873 10.48 28.66 8.87
N ALA A 874 11.68 28.74 8.28
CA ALA A 874 12.70 29.70 8.71
C ALA A 874 12.30 31.17 8.46
N SER A 875 11.56 31.45 7.38
CA SER A 875 11.01 32.78 7.08
C SER A 875 9.92 33.19 8.09
N ASP A 876 8.96 32.30 8.36
CA ASP A 876 7.86 32.56 9.29
C ASP A 876 8.37 32.66 10.74
N ALA A 877 9.36 31.85 11.13
CA ALA A 877 10.06 32.01 12.40
C ALA A 877 10.73 33.40 12.53
N LYS A 878 11.36 33.89 11.45
CA LYS A 878 11.98 35.23 11.41
C LYS A 878 10.95 36.36 11.47
N SER A 879 9.75 36.13 10.93
CA SER A 879 8.61 37.05 11.03
C SER A 879 8.05 37.11 12.46
N CYS A 880 7.82 35.96 13.09
CA CYS A 880 7.42 35.87 14.50
C CYS A 880 8.43 36.52 15.45
N TYR A 881 9.74 36.29 15.25
CA TYR A 881 10.79 36.87 16.07
C TYR A 881 10.81 38.41 15.99
N LYS A 882 10.55 38.97 14.79
CA LYS A 882 10.48 40.42 14.57
C LYS A 882 9.22 41.05 15.18
N SER A 883 8.10 40.32 15.18
CA SER A 883 6.86 40.74 15.85
C SER A 883 6.95 40.69 17.38
N TRP A 884 7.86 39.89 17.95
CA TRP A 884 8.04 39.78 19.40
C TRP A 884 8.83 40.98 19.96
N PHE A 885 9.95 41.33 19.33
CA PHE A 885 10.75 42.50 19.72
C PHE A 885 9.98 43.84 19.63
N LEU A 886 9.24 44.07 18.55
CA LEU A 886 8.42 45.29 18.37
C LEU A 886 7.27 45.43 19.38
N LYS A 887 7.03 44.42 20.24
CA LYS A 887 5.99 44.43 21.27
C LYS A 887 6.53 44.65 22.69
N GLN A 888 7.85 44.59 22.91
CA GLN A 888 8.49 44.91 24.19
C GLN A 888 8.81 46.41 24.35
N ASP A 889 9.10 47.14 23.26
CA ASP A 889 9.45 48.57 23.27
C ASP A 889 8.25 49.55 23.50
N ARG A 890 7.10 49.07 23.99
CA ARG A 890 5.91 49.92 24.24
C ARG A 890 5.29 49.84 25.64
N THR A 891 5.97 49.20 26.60
CA THR A 891 5.47 49.08 27.98
C THR A 891 6.54 49.39 29.03
N SER A 892 7.21 50.54 28.92
CA SER A 892 8.15 51.03 29.95
C SER A 892 8.11 52.55 30.18
N THR A 893 6.94 53.19 30.05
CA THR A 893 6.72 54.60 30.41
C THR A 893 5.26 54.85 30.82
N ALA A 894 4.96 54.77 32.13
CA ALA A 894 3.93 55.51 32.87
C ALA A 894 3.57 54.80 34.19
N LEU A 895 4.27 55.15 35.27
CA LEU A 895 3.76 55.06 36.66
C LEU A 895 4.71 55.89 37.55
N ASP A 896 4.51 57.19 37.53
CA ASP A 896 4.92 58.14 38.58
C ASP A 896 3.74 59.10 38.79
N ASN A 897 3.29 59.21 40.05
CA ASN A 897 2.04 59.82 40.55
C ASN A 897 0.75 59.02 40.32
#